data_AF-A0A835A3E5-F1
#
_entry.id   AF-A0A835A3E5-F1
#
_cell.length_a   1.000
_cell.length_b   1.000
_cell.length_c   1.000
_cell.angle_alpha   90.00
_cell.angle_beta   90.00
_cell.angle_gamma   90.00
#
_symmetry.space_group_name_H-M   'P 1'
#
loop_
_entity.id
_entity.type
_entity.pdbx_description
1 polymer ?
#
loop_
_entity_poly.entity_id
_entity_poly.type
_entity_poly.pdbx_seq_one_letter_code
_entity_poly.pdbx_strand_id
1 'polypeptide(L)'
;MGRFKQQSVLCIDLSRRRIRRLQSVEKQACGQMHDCLASVIQASAQERERGEDPSENLLLYLEGCSNALVVSANLSRRNVSYPCSSLALQHCPDDSHSLAEWWISIVHHLCLQPEPDVLVLHFASILWHMWKTRDEKLFAQSSYVLSQASAFAIKAWLVWPTVNPTLQIVVPSIWEPPVVGFLKINCDGAFSNHGSLGGVTAVDRDSDGWVVDFCVQISDCGSPLMAKAKAICLGILLAHEHHWKNIIVESDSLNLILARNSPKGSFPLEVPILMEDLKASLNGFDKRNLPTLHYTVSVAEQISLSHSLDSYSTDQVISAFGFSSFFFEAMDLRPIFMAPLFLHALLIWLPFAFAGHDYGQALSNSILFFEAQRSGYLPGNQRVKWRADSGLHDGKANGVDLVGGYYDAGDNVKFGLPMAFTITMMSWSIVEYGKQMAASGELGHAMEAVKWGTDYLIKAHPQSNVLFGEVGDGNSDHYCWQRPEDMSTDRRAYKIDPSNPGSDLAGETAAAMAAASLVFRHQNPAYANDLLNHATQHNHIFAFLDLKVIVGRPGPNVCRQESPVIRLVLFEFADKYRGKYDSSIRVAQKYYQSYSGYADELLWAASWLYQATNNQYYLDYLGNNGDSLGGTGWAMTQFGWDVKYAGVQVLAAKFLMQGRGGHHSPVFEKYQQKADYFMCSCLGKGSRNVHRTPGGLLFRQRWNNMQFVTSASFLLTIYSDYLTSAGKNLKCAAGNVSPSELLSFAKSQVDYILGDNPRATSYMVGYGSNYPRQVHHRGSSIVSIKVNPSFVTCRGGYATWFSSKASDPNLLTGAIVGGPDAYDNFADERDNYEQTEPATYNNAPLLGILARLKGGHSGYNQLLPVILPAPKPVISQPKPTPAPAKSYVQIAIEQKATASWNAKGRTYYRYSTVVTNRSSKNVKDLKLSISKLYGPLWGLTRSGGSYVFPAWLNSLPAGKSLEFVYIHSASPADISVSDYTLA
;
A
#
# COMPACT_ATOMS: atom_id res chain seq x y z
N MET A 1 49.88 24.46 61.46
CA MET A 1 48.91 24.53 60.34
C MET A 1 48.42 25.95 59.96
N GLY A 2 48.89 27.04 60.58
CA GLY A 2 48.27 28.37 60.42
C GLY A 2 48.41 29.11 59.07
N ARG A 3 49.35 28.75 58.18
CA ARG A 3 49.63 29.54 56.94
C ARG A 3 48.84 29.13 55.69
N PHE A 4 48.17 27.98 55.68
CA PHE A 4 47.45 27.49 54.48
C PHE A 4 46.04 28.08 54.28
N LYS A 5 45.43 28.72 55.28
CA LYS A 5 44.06 29.27 55.19
C LYS A 5 43.96 30.72 54.67
N GLN A 6 45.07 31.39 54.41
CA GLN A 6 45.07 32.81 53.97
C GLN A 6 45.41 33.02 52.48
N GLN A 7 46.20 32.12 51.85
CA GLN A 7 46.47 32.17 50.40
C GLN A 7 45.31 31.63 49.56
N SER A 8 44.54 30.67 50.09
CA SER A 8 43.43 30.02 49.38
C SER A 8 42.29 30.97 49.01
N VAL A 9 42.00 31.98 49.84
CA VAL A 9 40.93 32.96 49.58
C VAL A 9 41.33 33.93 48.44
N LEU A 10 42.60 34.37 48.41
CA LEU A 10 43.09 35.34 47.43
C LEU A 10 43.16 34.75 46.00
N CYS A 11 43.50 33.47 45.87
CA CYS A 11 43.54 32.77 44.58
C CYS A 11 42.15 32.60 43.94
N ILE A 12 41.09 32.44 44.75
CA ILE A 12 39.73 32.18 44.24
C ILE A 12 39.13 33.44 43.60
N ASP A 13 39.28 34.62 44.21
CA ASP A 13 38.69 35.85 43.67
C ASP A 13 39.41 36.34 42.39
N LEU A 14 40.75 36.20 42.33
CA LEU A 14 41.52 36.47 41.12
C LEU A 14 41.13 35.53 39.97
N SER A 15 40.90 34.24 40.26
CA SER A 15 40.45 33.26 39.27
C SER A 15 39.05 33.61 38.73
N ARG A 16 38.10 33.94 39.61
CA ARG A 16 36.72 34.30 39.22
C ARG A 16 36.66 35.57 38.36
N ARG A 17 37.48 36.58 38.64
CA ARG A 17 37.58 37.79 37.79
C ARG A 17 38.19 37.49 36.42
N ARG A 18 39.12 36.54 36.33
CA ARG A 18 39.79 36.16 35.07
C ARG A 18 38.89 35.31 34.16
N ILE A 19 38.17 34.35 34.74
CA ILE A 19 37.20 33.50 34.02
C ILE A 19 36.08 34.33 33.40
N ARG A 20 35.45 35.24 34.17
CA ARG A 20 34.41 36.14 33.64
C ARG A 20 34.90 37.01 32.48
N ARG A 21 36.18 37.42 32.48
CA ARG A 21 36.78 38.18 31.36
C ARG A 21 37.01 37.34 30.11
N LEU A 22 37.29 36.05 30.23
CA LEU A 22 37.46 35.16 29.08
C LEU A 22 36.10 34.79 28.46
N GLN A 23 35.13 34.38 29.29
CA GLN A 23 33.75 34.10 28.85
C GLN A 23 33.11 35.34 28.19
N SER A 24 33.39 36.54 28.70
CA SER A 24 32.94 37.79 28.09
C SER A 24 33.53 38.06 26.70
N VAL A 25 34.69 37.49 26.37
CA VAL A 25 35.37 37.71 25.07
C VAL A 25 34.96 36.65 24.06
N GLU A 26 34.82 35.38 24.46
CA GLU A 26 34.31 34.32 23.58
C GLU A 26 32.84 34.55 23.21
N LYS A 27 32.00 34.98 24.17
CA LYS A 27 30.59 35.33 23.92
C LYS A 27 30.46 36.59 23.05
N GLN A 28 31.43 37.52 23.12
CA GLN A 28 31.51 38.67 22.22
C GLN A 28 31.95 38.27 20.80
N ALA A 29 32.90 37.34 20.64
CA ALA A 29 33.36 36.85 19.35
C ALA A 29 32.29 36.03 18.60
N CYS A 30 31.56 35.15 19.31
CA CYS A 30 30.45 34.40 18.71
C CYS A 30 29.28 35.32 18.35
N GLY A 31 28.98 36.32 19.19
CA GLY A 31 28.01 37.38 18.86
C GLY A 31 28.41 38.10 17.58
N GLN A 32 29.63 38.65 17.51
CA GLN A 32 30.15 39.33 16.32
C GLN A 32 30.09 38.48 15.04
N MET A 33 30.29 37.16 15.12
CA MET A 33 30.25 36.28 13.95
C MET A 33 28.81 35.94 13.50
N HIS A 34 27.88 35.79 14.46
CA HIS A 34 26.44 35.70 14.19
C HIS A 34 25.90 37.01 13.60
N ASP A 35 26.30 38.15 14.16
CA ASP A 35 25.93 39.48 13.70
C ASP A 35 26.54 39.78 12.32
N CYS A 36 27.73 39.26 12.00
CA CYS A 36 28.31 39.31 10.64
C CYS A 36 27.41 38.59 9.62
N LEU A 37 26.96 37.37 9.94
CA LEU A 37 26.08 36.58 9.07
C LEU A 37 24.69 37.23 8.92
N ALA A 38 24.12 37.72 10.02
CA ALA A 38 22.87 38.48 10.00
C ALA A 38 22.98 39.77 9.17
N SER A 39 24.11 40.49 9.28
CA SER A 39 24.38 41.70 8.48
C SER A 39 24.51 41.39 6.99
N VAL A 40 25.14 40.27 6.60
CA VAL A 40 25.22 39.82 5.20
C VAL A 40 23.83 39.48 4.64
N ILE A 41 23.02 38.75 5.40
CA ILE A 41 21.65 38.40 5.01
C ILE A 41 20.78 39.66 4.89
N GLN A 42 20.92 40.60 5.84
CA GLN A 42 20.13 41.84 5.86
C GLN A 42 20.59 42.86 4.81
N ALA A 43 21.88 42.90 4.47
CA ALA A 43 22.41 43.69 3.36
C ALA A 43 21.91 43.14 2.01
N SER A 44 22.08 41.84 1.76
CA SER A 44 21.58 41.16 0.56
C SER A 44 20.06 41.37 0.36
N ALA A 45 19.28 41.38 1.45
CA ALA A 45 17.86 41.73 1.39
C ALA A 45 17.63 43.21 0.99
N GLN A 46 18.34 44.17 1.59
CA GLN A 46 18.18 45.60 1.28
C GLN A 46 18.70 45.99 -0.10
N GLU A 47 19.76 45.36 -0.61
CA GLU A 47 20.28 45.57 -1.97
C GLU A 47 19.28 45.04 -3.00
N ARG A 48 18.65 43.88 -2.75
CA ARG A 48 17.55 43.36 -3.58
C ARG A 48 16.29 44.23 -3.55
N GLU A 49 15.94 44.84 -2.42
CA GLU A 49 14.86 45.83 -2.34
C GLU A 49 15.16 47.12 -3.15
N ARG A 50 16.43 47.39 -3.47
CA ARG A 50 16.87 48.50 -4.34
C ARG A 50 17.09 48.08 -5.80
N GLY A 51 17.16 46.79 -6.09
CA GLY A 51 17.46 46.24 -7.41
C GLY A 51 18.97 46.17 -7.74
N GLU A 52 19.83 46.19 -6.72
CA GLU A 52 21.29 46.07 -6.83
C GLU A 52 21.71 44.59 -6.72
N ASP A 53 22.84 44.19 -7.34
CA ASP A 53 23.35 42.80 -7.30
C ASP A 53 24.21 42.58 -6.04
N PRO A 54 23.81 41.71 -5.07
CA PRO A 54 24.56 41.51 -3.83
C PRO A 54 25.94 40.85 -4.00
N SER A 55 26.29 40.39 -5.21
CA SER A 55 27.58 39.73 -5.46
C SER A 55 28.77 40.69 -5.58
N GLU A 56 28.57 41.96 -5.94
CA GLU A 56 29.68 42.92 -6.07
C GLU A 56 30.22 43.38 -4.69
N ASN A 57 29.35 43.69 -3.73
CA ASN A 57 29.75 44.12 -2.38
C ASN A 57 30.24 42.97 -1.49
N LEU A 58 30.12 41.71 -1.93
CA LEU A 58 30.44 40.49 -1.19
C LEU A 58 31.87 40.50 -0.62
N LEU A 59 32.84 41.09 -1.33
CA LEU A 59 34.24 41.13 -0.89
C LEU A 59 34.42 41.92 0.43
N LEU A 60 33.76 43.07 0.55
CA LEU A 60 33.83 43.96 1.73
C LEU A 60 33.25 43.28 2.97
N TYR A 61 32.14 42.57 2.82
CA TYR A 61 31.53 41.82 3.92
C TYR A 61 32.41 40.65 4.39
N LEU A 62 33.04 39.92 3.45
CA LEU A 62 33.89 38.78 3.78
C LEU A 62 35.23 39.19 4.43
N GLU A 63 35.85 40.29 4.01
CA GLU A 63 37.05 40.83 4.67
C GLU A 63 36.76 41.27 6.12
N GLY A 64 35.55 41.78 6.39
CA GLY A 64 35.07 42.10 7.74
C GLY A 64 35.06 40.88 8.65
N CYS A 65 34.36 39.80 8.27
CA CYS A 65 34.27 38.59 9.09
C CYS A 65 35.63 37.85 9.21
N SER A 66 36.48 37.93 8.18
CA SER A 66 37.84 37.32 8.18
C SER A 66 38.74 37.89 9.28
N ASN A 67 38.73 39.21 9.50
CA ASN A 67 39.57 39.85 10.52
C ASN A 67 39.17 39.45 11.96
N ALA A 68 37.89 39.17 12.23
CA ALA A 68 37.43 38.70 13.54
C ALA A 68 38.02 37.32 13.92
N LEU A 69 38.09 36.40 12.95
CA LEU A 69 38.70 35.07 13.12
C LEU A 69 40.18 35.11 13.53
N VAL A 70 40.94 36.07 12.99
CA VAL A 70 42.39 36.22 13.26
C VAL A 70 42.69 36.61 14.72
N VAL A 71 41.81 37.42 15.34
CA VAL A 71 41.97 37.83 16.74
C VAL A 71 41.71 36.66 17.69
N SER A 72 40.65 35.88 17.44
CA SER A 72 40.25 34.77 18.31
C SER A 72 41.29 33.63 18.34
N ALA A 73 41.90 33.33 17.19
CA ALA A 73 42.82 32.19 17.03
C ALA A 73 44.12 32.26 17.87
N ASN A 74 44.49 33.45 18.37
CA ASN A 74 45.73 33.63 19.14
C ASN A 74 45.58 33.38 20.66
N LEU A 75 44.36 33.37 21.20
CA LEU A 75 44.13 33.34 22.65
C LEU A 75 43.95 31.93 23.24
N SER A 76 43.56 30.93 22.44
CA SER A 76 43.20 29.58 22.90
C SER A 76 44.39 28.68 23.29
N ARG A 77 45.63 29.07 23.04
CA ARG A 77 46.83 28.19 23.09
C ARG A 77 47.35 27.81 24.51
N ARG A 78 46.54 27.82 25.59
CA ARG A 78 47.02 27.53 26.97
C ARG A 78 46.09 26.71 27.90
N ASN A 79 46.00 25.41 27.61
CA ASN A 79 46.17 24.26 28.54
C ASN A 79 45.25 23.98 29.77
N VAL A 80 44.94 22.67 29.91
CA VAL A 80 44.52 21.88 31.11
C VAL A 80 43.00 21.83 31.43
N SER A 81 42.58 20.82 32.21
CA SER A 81 41.42 19.96 31.93
C SER A 81 40.62 19.46 33.15
N TYR A 82 39.30 19.24 32.96
CA TYR A 82 38.37 18.46 33.82
C TYR A 82 38.16 18.94 35.28
N PRO A 83 37.15 18.40 36.02
CA PRO A 83 35.74 18.14 35.67
C PRO A 83 34.77 18.77 36.71
N CYS A 84 33.44 18.78 36.46
CA CYS A 84 32.42 18.52 37.51
C CYS A 84 30.97 18.44 36.95
N SER A 85 30.02 18.06 37.82
CA SER A 85 28.63 17.76 37.51
C SER A 85 27.61 18.55 38.35
N SER A 86 26.35 18.49 37.91
CA SER A 86 25.09 18.63 38.67
C SER A 86 24.49 20.02 39.00
N LEU A 87 23.17 20.06 38.74
CA LEU A 87 22.10 20.80 39.43
C LEU A 87 22.03 22.35 39.38
N ALA A 88 21.22 22.79 38.39
CA ALA A 88 20.07 23.68 38.56
C ALA A 88 20.27 25.14 38.99
N LEU A 89 20.12 26.05 38.01
CA LEU A 89 19.25 27.23 38.09
C LEU A 89 18.67 27.50 36.69
N GLN A 90 17.47 28.09 36.61
CA GLN A 90 16.70 28.16 35.36
C GLN A 90 17.02 29.39 34.49
N HIS A 91 16.73 29.27 33.19
CA HIS A 91 16.66 30.36 32.19
C HIS A 91 17.97 31.10 31.85
N CYS A 92 18.93 30.38 31.27
CA CYS A 92 19.76 30.90 30.18
C CYS A 92 20.15 29.73 29.25
N PRO A 93 19.89 29.78 27.93
CA PRO A 93 20.32 28.74 26.99
C PRO A 93 21.81 28.92 26.66
N ASP A 94 22.66 28.64 27.64
CA ASP A 94 24.12 28.50 27.48
C ASP A 94 24.49 27.01 27.35
N ASP A 95 23.80 26.29 26.45
CA ASP A 95 24.24 24.98 25.95
C ASP A 95 25.10 25.17 24.69
N SER A 96 26.21 24.46 24.63
CA SER A 96 27.30 24.73 23.69
C SER A 96 26.96 24.38 22.25
N HIS A 97 26.96 25.35 21.34
CA HIS A 97 27.10 25.06 19.90
C HIS A 97 28.53 24.62 19.59
N SER A 98 28.74 23.32 19.35
CA SER A 98 29.94 22.87 18.65
C SER A 98 29.92 23.33 17.19
N LEU A 99 31.08 23.29 16.51
CA LEU A 99 31.17 23.60 15.08
C LEU A 99 30.29 22.65 14.24
N ALA A 100 30.05 21.42 14.71
CA ALA A 100 29.17 20.45 14.06
C ALA A 100 27.69 20.85 14.21
N GLU A 101 27.25 21.26 15.40
CA GLU A 101 25.86 21.74 15.62
C GLU A 101 25.60 23.08 14.91
N TRP A 102 26.61 23.96 14.83
CA TRP A 102 26.56 25.17 14.01
C TRP A 102 26.43 24.85 12.52
N TRP A 103 27.19 23.87 12.01
CA TRP A 103 27.08 23.41 10.62
C TRP A 103 25.72 22.76 10.33
N ILE A 104 25.23 21.89 11.23
CA ILE A 104 23.89 21.29 11.16
C ILE A 104 22.83 22.40 11.18
N SER A 105 22.99 23.46 11.98
CA SER A 105 22.09 24.62 11.99
C SER A 105 22.07 25.37 10.65
N ILE A 106 23.23 25.61 10.03
CA ILE A 106 23.32 26.22 8.69
C ILE A 106 22.67 25.34 7.62
N VAL A 107 22.96 24.03 7.61
CA VAL A 107 22.34 23.07 6.67
C VAL A 107 20.83 22.98 6.89
N HIS A 108 20.37 22.93 8.14
CA HIS A 108 18.94 22.92 8.48
C HIS A 108 18.24 24.22 8.05
N HIS A 109 18.88 25.38 8.21
CA HIS A 109 18.32 26.65 7.77
C HIS A 109 18.29 26.77 6.23
N LEU A 110 19.30 26.24 5.53
CA LEU A 110 19.30 26.11 4.07
C LEU A 110 18.17 25.19 3.57
N CYS A 111 17.96 24.04 4.22
CA CYS A 111 16.88 23.11 3.90
C CYS A 111 15.46 23.63 4.21
N LEU A 112 15.33 24.77 4.90
CA LEU A 112 14.06 25.45 5.13
C LEU A 112 13.75 26.56 4.11
N GLN A 113 14.71 26.94 3.26
CA GLN A 113 14.47 27.89 2.17
C GLN A 113 13.97 27.16 0.91
N PRO A 114 12.93 27.67 0.22
CA PRO A 114 12.35 27.00 -0.95
C PRO A 114 13.31 26.96 -2.16
N GLU A 115 14.18 27.96 -2.28
CA GLU A 115 15.39 27.92 -3.11
C GLU A 115 16.56 28.45 -2.26
N PRO A 116 17.59 27.63 -1.96
CA PRO A 116 18.75 28.08 -1.20
C PRO A 116 19.62 29.02 -2.04
N ASP A 117 19.91 30.18 -1.48
CA ASP A 117 20.60 31.25 -2.19
C ASP A 117 21.98 30.83 -2.72
N VAL A 118 22.27 31.15 -3.98
CA VAL A 118 23.55 30.84 -4.64
C VAL A 118 24.72 31.38 -3.85
N LEU A 119 24.56 32.55 -3.21
CA LEU A 119 25.59 33.19 -2.40
C LEU A 119 25.89 32.42 -1.10
N VAL A 120 24.86 31.79 -0.50
CA VAL A 120 25.03 30.96 0.72
C VAL A 120 25.54 29.55 0.37
N LEU A 121 25.15 28.99 -0.78
CA LEU A 121 25.74 27.75 -1.31
C LEU A 121 27.25 27.90 -1.56
N HIS A 122 27.69 29.03 -2.10
CA HIS A 122 29.13 29.33 -2.24
C HIS A 122 29.82 29.47 -0.89
N PHE A 123 29.22 30.17 0.09
CA PHE A 123 29.78 30.28 1.44
C PHE A 123 29.93 28.91 2.12
N ALA A 124 28.93 28.04 2.01
CA ALA A 124 28.99 26.66 2.49
C ALA A 124 30.10 25.84 1.78
N SER A 125 30.27 25.99 0.46
CA SER A 125 31.32 25.32 -0.30
C SER A 125 32.73 25.79 0.09
N ILE A 126 32.92 27.07 0.41
CA ILE A 126 34.18 27.62 0.94
C ILE A 126 34.48 27.03 2.33
N LEU A 127 33.49 26.98 3.21
CA LEU A 127 33.62 26.36 4.54
C LEU A 127 33.96 24.87 4.47
N TRP A 128 33.36 24.13 3.54
CA TRP A 128 33.68 22.72 3.26
C TRP A 128 35.14 22.53 2.82
N HIS A 129 35.63 23.37 1.90
CA HIS A 129 37.04 23.32 1.47
C HIS A 129 38.01 23.70 2.59
N MET A 130 37.68 24.71 3.41
CA MET A 130 38.47 25.07 4.60
C MET A 130 38.52 23.92 5.62
N TRP A 131 37.42 23.21 5.82
CA TRP A 131 37.37 22.02 6.67
C TRP A 131 38.21 20.87 6.11
N LYS A 132 38.02 20.51 4.83
CA LYS A 132 38.78 19.44 4.15
C LYS A 132 40.28 19.69 4.20
N THR A 133 40.74 20.88 3.82
CA THR A 133 42.18 21.23 3.81
C THR A 133 42.75 21.40 5.22
N ARG A 134 41.94 21.75 6.23
CA ARG A 134 42.37 21.68 7.63
C ARG A 134 42.70 20.24 8.01
N ASP A 135 41.79 19.30 7.73
CA ASP A 135 41.92 17.92 8.20
C ASP A 135 43.01 17.16 7.41
N GLU A 136 43.11 17.36 6.09
CA GLU A 136 44.25 16.91 5.25
C GLU A 136 45.61 17.34 5.85
N LYS A 137 45.73 18.56 6.39
CA LYS A 137 46.97 19.05 7.00
C LYS A 137 47.13 18.69 8.48
N LEU A 138 46.05 18.40 9.18
CA LEU A 138 46.08 17.89 10.56
C LEU A 138 46.72 16.50 10.60
N PHE A 139 46.31 15.62 9.68
CA PHE A 139 46.86 14.26 9.58
C PHE A 139 48.29 14.23 8.99
N ALA A 140 48.68 15.25 8.22
CA ALA A 140 50.04 15.41 7.69
C ALA A 140 51.05 16.06 8.67
N GLN A 141 50.66 16.38 9.91
CA GLN A 141 51.51 16.95 10.98
C GLN A 141 52.28 18.25 10.65
N SER A 142 51.93 18.96 9.58
CA SER A 142 52.59 20.22 9.19
C SER A 142 52.19 21.39 10.10
N SER A 143 53.11 22.32 10.38
CA SER A 143 52.84 23.51 11.19
C SER A 143 51.85 24.46 10.49
N TYR A 144 50.82 24.90 11.23
CA TYR A 144 49.59 25.43 10.65
C TYR A 144 49.37 26.93 10.89
N VAL A 145 49.00 27.66 9.84
CA VAL A 145 48.55 29.07 9.87
C VAL A 145 47.27 29.21 9.04
N LEU A 146 46.13 29.29 9.74
CA LEU A 146 44.77 29.25 9.17
C LEU A 146 44.53 30.29 8.05
N SER A 147 45.12 31.47 8.15
CA SER A 147 44.93 32.56 7.17
C SER A 147 45.51 32.23 5.78
N GLN A 148 46.58 31.43 5.69
CA GLN A 148 47.17 31.06 4.40
C GLN A 148 46.27 30.07 3.64
N ALA A 149 45.69 29.08 4.33
CA ALA A 149 44.74 28.14 3.72
C ALA A 149 43.46 28.86 3.25
N SER A 150 42.93 29.77 4.08
CA SER A 150 41.75 30.57 3.75
C SER A 150 42.00 31.46 2.52
N ALA A 151 43.13 32.19 2.50
CA ALA A 151 43.52 33.03 1.36
C ALA A 151 43.81 32.22 0.08
N PHE A 152 44.32 30.99 0.21
CA PHE A 152 44.56 30.11 -0.95
C PHE A 152 43.25 29.56 -1.52
N ALA A 153 42.31 29.11 -0.69
CA ALA A 153 41.00 28.64 -1.13
C ALA A 153 40.19 29.75 -1.83
N ILE A 154 40.16 30.95 -1.25
CA ILE A 154 39.50 32.13 -1.83
C ILE A 154 40.17 32.51 -3.16
N LYS A 155 41.51 32.55 -3.24
CA LYS A 155 42.21 32.81 -4.51
C LYS A 155 41.93 31.74 -5.57
N ALA A 156 42.02 30.46 -5.23
CA ALA A 156 41.85 29.37 -6.19
C ALA A 156 40.46 29.37 -6.83
N TRP A 157 39.43 29.78 -6.08
CA TRP A 157 38.08 29.96 -6.60
C TRP A 157 37.96 31.23 -7.48
N LEU A 158 38.58 32.35 -7.09
CA LEU A 158 38.54 33.61 -7.86
C LEU A 158 39.22 33.55 -9.24
N VAL A 159 40.19 32.65 -9.49
CA VAL A 159 40.82 32.50 -10.83
C VAL A 159 40.09 31.48 -11.73
N TRP A 160 39.06 30.80 -11.22
CA TRP A 160 38.36 29.74 -11.97
C TRP A 160 37.77 30.19 -13.34
N PRO A 161 37.31 31.44 -13.55
CA PRO A 161 36.72 31.85 -14.84
C PRO A 161 37.72 32.17 -15.97
N THR A 162 39.04 32.26 -15.72
CA THR A 162 39.96 33.00 -16.62
C THR A 162 41.18 32.24 -17.16
N VAL A 163 41.24 30.91 -17.01
CA VAL A 163 42.32 30.08 -17.59
C VAL A 163 41.84 29.30 -18.82
N ASN A 164 42.60 29.41 -19.93
CA ASN A 164 42.22 28.97 -21.27
C ASN A 164 42.01 27.42 -21.39
N PRO A 165 41.08 26.93 -22.25
CA PRO A 165 40.64 25.54 -22.24
C PRO A 165 41.52 24.63 -23.11
N THR A 166 42.74 24.32 -22.65
CA THR A 166 43.63 23.34 -23.30
C THR A 166 44.31 22.32 -22.38
N LEU A 167 44.06 22.36 -21.06
CA LEU A 167 44.28 21.18 -20.22
C LEU A 167 43.03 20.29 -20.28
N GLN A 168 43.15 19.09 -20.84
CA GLN A 168 42.28 17.99 -20.45
C GLN A 168 42.62 17.60 -19.01
N ILE A 169 41.91 18.19 -18.05
CA ILE A 169 41.88 17.66 -16.69
C ILE A 169 41.13 16.34 -16.77
N VAL A 170 41.88 15.24 -16.82
CA VAL A 170 41.34 13.89 -16.63
C VAL A 170 40.85 13.82 -15.19
N VAL A 171 39.54 13.96 -15.00
CA VAL A 171 38.88 13.73 -13.71
C VAL A 171 39.01 12.24 -13.40
N PRO A 172 39.79 11.82 -12.38
CA PRO A 172 40.01 10.41 -12.11
C PRO A 172 38.73 9.79 -11.56
N SER A 173 38.26 8.72 -12.20
CA SER A 173 37.04 7.98 -11.87
C SER A 173 35.78 8.84 -11.64
N ILE A 174 34.99 9.01 -12.70
CA ILE A 174 33.53 9.04 -12.57
C ILE A 174 33.12 7.82 -11.70
N TRP A 175 32.12 7.97 -10.84
CA TRP A 175 31.54 6.80 -10.14
C TRP A 175 30.97 5.83 -11.17
N GLU A 176 31.65 4.71 -11.40
CA GLU A 176 31.15 3.65 -12.26
C GLU A 176 30.11 2.80 -11.50
N PRO A 177 28.94 2.51 -12.10
CA PRO A 177 27.98 1.58 -11.53
C PRO A 177 28.61 0.19 -11.35
N PRO A 178 28.27 -0.55 -10.28
CA PRO A 178 28.70 -1.93 -10.13
C PRO A 178 28.17 -2.81 -11.27
N VAL A 179 28.87 -3.93 -11.51
CA VAL A 179 28.41 -4.97 -12.45
C VAL A 179 27.03 -5.47 -12.03
N VAL A 180 26.14 -5.68 -13.00
CA VAL A 180 24.75 -6.14 -12.77
C VAL A 180 24.71 -7.33 -11.80
N GLY A 181 24.00 -7.17 -10.68
CA GLY A 181 23.93 -8.15 -9.60
C GLY A 181 24.92 -7.96 -8.44
N PHE A 182 25.69 -6.86 -8.43
CA PHE A 182 26.46 -6.39 -7.28
C PHE A 182 25.88 -5.08 -6.72
N LEU A 183 25.89 -4.94 -5.38
CA LEU A 183 25.64 -3.67 -4.69
C LEU A 183 26.97 -3.02 -4.28
N LYS A 184 27.11 -1.72 -4.49
CA LYS A 184 28.30 -0.93 -4.17
C LYS A 184 28.03 -0.02 -2.97
N ILE A 185 28.65 -0.36 -1.86
CA ILE A 185 28.51 0.20 -0.51
C ILE A 185 29.66 1.18 -0.27
N ASN A 186 29.38 2.44 0.08
CA ASN A 186 30.39 3.42 0.46
C ASN A 186 30.10 3.97 1.86
N CYS A 187 31.00 3.74 2.82
CA CYS A 187 30.77 4.00 4.25
C CYS A 187 31.70 5.07 4.84
N ASP A 188 31.16 5.93 5.71
CA ASP A 188 31.94 6.86 6.55
C ASP A 188 31.47 6.88 8.02
N GLY A 189 32.33 7.36 8.92
CA GLY A 189 32.09 7.38 10.36
C GLY A 189 32.89 8.45 11.09
N ALA A 190 32.17 9.31 11.82
CA ALA A 190 32.69 10.36 12.69
C ALA A 190 32.56 9.98 14.19
N PHE A 191 33.37 10.60 15.05
CA PHE A 191 33.44 10.29 16.48
C PHE A 191 33.53 11.55 17.35
N SER A 192 32.80 11.57 18.47
CA SER A 192 32.84 12.60 19.50
C SER A 192 33.60 12.13 20.74
N ASN A 193 34.68 12.85 21.08
CA ASN A 193 35.45 12.65 22.31
C ASN A 193 34.62 12.85 23.61
N HIS A 194 33.40 13.41 23.52
CA HIS A 194 32.48 13.54 24.64
C HIS A 194 31.31 12.56 24.49
N GLY A 195 31.22 11.60 25.42
CA GLY A 195 30.09 10.66 25.56
C GLY A 195 30.24 9.30 24.86
N SER A 196 31.39 8.99 24.26
CA SER A 196 31.61 7.75 23.47
C SER A 196 30.60 7.60 22.32
N LEU A 197 30.18 8.72 21.73
CA LEU A 197 29.20 8.77 20.64
C LEU A 197 29.91 8.87 19.29
N GLY A 198 29.38 8.20 18.28
CA GLY A 198 29.77 8.38 16.88
C GLY A 198 28.57 8.64 15.98
N GLY A 199 28.82 9.14 14.78
CA GLY A 199 27.86 9.19 13.68
C GLY A 199 28.37 8.33 12.53
N VAL A 200 27.53 7.53 11.90
CA VAL A 200 27.90 6.63 10.81
C VAL A 200 26.93 6.73 9.64
N THR A 201 27.45 6.65 8.43
CA THR A 201 26.69 6.72 7.19
C THR A 201 27.12 5.64 6.21
N ALA A 202 26.22 5.21 5.34
CA ALA A 202 26.58 4.50 4.12
C ALA A 202 25.63 4.83 2.97
N VAL A 203 26.19 4.94 1.77
CA VAL A 203 25.46 5.14 0.51
C VAL A 203 25.68 3.90 -0.35
N ASP A 204 24.63 3.08 -0.48
CA ASP A 204 24.63 1.82 -1.21
C ASP A 204 23.97 2.01 -2.57
N ARG A 205 24.55 1.48 -3.65
CA ARG A 205 24.07 1.67 -5.02
C ARG A 205 24.18 0.44 -5.89
N ASP A 206 23.21 0.20 -6.76
CA ASP A 206 23.22 -0.91 -7.73
C ASP A 206 23.62 -0.47 -9.15
N SER A 207 23.60 -1.41 -10.10
CA SER A 207 23.89 -1.18 -11.52
C SER A 207 22.92 -0.23 -12.21
N ASP A 208 21.72 -0.08 -11.66
CA ASP A 208 20.60 0.66 -12.24
C ASP A 208 20.49 2.07 -11.64
N GLY A 209 21.37 2.41 -10.70
CA GLY A 209 21.44 3.71 -10.02
C GLY A 209 20.42 3.89 -8.91
N TRP A 210 19.84 2.81 -8.36
CA TRP A 210 19.12 2.91 -7.08
C TRP A 210 20.09 3.33 -5.97
N VAL A 211 19.53 3.98 -4.95
CA VAL A 211 20.25 4.33 -3.72
C VAL A 211 19.48 3.77 -2.52
N VAL A 212 20.21 3.12 -1.62
CA VAL A 212 19.79 2.90 -0.23
C VAL A 212 20.79 3.66 0.64
N ASP A 213 20.30 4.44 1.60
CA ASP A 213 21.13 5.35 2.40
C ASP A 213 20.71 5.27 3.88
N PHE A 214 21.67 5.37 4.79
CA PHE A 214 21.44 5.58 6.21
C PHE A 214 22.39 6.60 6.83
N CYS A 215 21.88 7.29 7.85
CA CYS A 215 22.68 8.09 8.78
C CYS A 215 22.20 7.80 10.20
N VAL A 216 23.13 7.39 11.09
CA VAL A 216 22.82 6.82 12.40
C VAL A 216 23.80 7.34 13.45
N GLN A 217 23.29 7.70 14.64
CA GLN A 217 24.13 7.93 15.81
C GLN A 217 24.34 6.61 16.56
N ILE A 218 25.61 6.26 16.82
CA ILE A 218 26.02 5.04 17.53
C ILE A 218 26.55 5.36 18.93
N SER A 219 26.20 4.53 19.90
CA SER A 219 26.85 4.49 21.20
C SER A 219 28.14 3.65 21.17
N ASP A 220 28.89 3.72 22.26
CA ASP A 220 30.06 2.88 22.54
C ASP A 220 31.07 2.90 21.39
N CYS A 221 31.28 4.09 20.83
CA CYS A 221 32.32 4.40 19.88
C CYS A 221 33.53 4.90 20.67
N GLY A 222 34.62 4.15 20.70
CA GLY A 222 35.85 4.54 21.41
C GLY A 222 36.82 5.38 20.57
N SER A 223 36.72 5.32 19.25
CA SER A 223 37.66 5.94 18.32
C SER A 223 37.02 6.22 16.94
N PRO A 224 37.61 7.08 16.09
CA PRO A 224 37.16 7.27 14.71
C PRO A 224 37.29 5.98 13.86
N LEU A 225 38.25 5.12 14.20
CA LEU A 225 38.44 3.83 13.53
C LEU A 225 37.28 2.87 13.84
N MET A 226 36.79 2.89 15.08
CA MET A 226 35.58 2.17 15.49
C MET A 226 34.31 2.72 14.83
N ALA A 227 34.21 4.04 14.59
CA ALA A 227 33.11 4.63 13.84
C ALA A 227 33.05 4.09 12.39
N LYS A 228 34.15 4.23 11.63
CA LYS A 228 34.24 3.72 10.25
C LYS A 228 34.05 2.20 10.17
N ALA A 229 34.52 1.43 11.15
CA ALA A 229 34.27 -0.01 11.22
C ALA A 229 32.78 -0.34 11.44
N LYS A 230 32.10 0.34 12.38
CA LYS A 230 30.66 0.18 12.63
C LYS A 230 29.82 0.58 11.40
N ALA A 231 30.23 1.62 10.66
CA ALA A 231 29.60 2.01 9.39
C ALA A 231 29.64 0.88 8.35
N ILE A 232 30.81 0.27 8.14
CA ILE A 232 31.00 -0.86 7.21
C ILE A 232 30.16 -2.07 7.61
N CYS A 233 30.14 -2.45 8.90
CA CYS A 233 29.32 -3.57 9.37
C CYS A 233 27.82 -3.34 9.12
N LEU A 234 27.33 -2.12 9.34
CA LEU A 234 25.92 -1.77 9.08
C LEU A 234 25.56 -1.83 7.59
N GLY A 235 26.42 -1.34 6.68
CA GLY A 235 26.21 -1.47 5.23
C GLY A 235 26.18 -2.92 4.75
N ILE A 236 27.11 -3.77 5.24
CA ILE A 236 27.12 -5.20 4.92
C ILE A 236 25.84 -5.90 5.40
N LEU A 237 25.35 -5.56 6.59
CA LEU A 237 24.10 -6.11 7.14
C LEU A 237 22.87 -5.64 6.33
N LEU A 238 22.78 -4.36 5.99
CA LEU A 238 21.69 -3.80 5.19
C LEU A 238 21.61 -4.44 3.79
N ALA A 239 22.75 -4.64 3.15
CA ALA A 239 22.83 -5.36 1.87
C ALA A 239 22.35 -6.81 1.98
N HIS A 240 22.63 -7.49 3.10
CA HIS A 240 22.18 -8.86 3.37
C HIS A 240 20.66 -8.92 3.62
N GLU A 241 20.10 -7.98 4.39
CA GLU A 241 18.65 -7.86 4.61
C GLU A 241 17.90 -7.59 3.30
N HIS A 242 18.47 -6.77 2.40
CA HIS A 242 17.97 -6.56 1.04
C HIS A 242 18.31 -7.69 0.05
N HIS A 243 18.80 -8.84 0.53
CA HIS A 243 19.05 -10.08 -0.23
C HIS A 243 20.09 -9.96 -1.35
N TRP A 244 20.98 -8.97 -1.31
CA TRP A 244 22.10 -8.89 -2.25
C TRP A 244 23.09 -10.03 -2.01
N LYS A 245 23.46 -10.71 -3.08
CA LYS A 245 24.35 -11.90 -3.02
C LYS A 245 25.82 -11.57 -3.27
N ASN A 246 26.08 -10.44 -3.90
CA ASN A 246 27.42 -9.95 -4.20
C ASN A 246 27.45 -8.46 -3.83
N ILE A 247 28.51 -8.03 -3.15
CA ILE A 247 28.68 -6.65 -2.68
C ILE A 247 30.10 -6.16 -2.96
N ILE A 248 30.28 -4.85 -3.07
CA ILE A 248 31.57 -4.17 -3.16
C ILE A 248 31.56 -3.12 -2.05
N VAL A 249 32.49 -3.22 -1.10
CA VAL A 249 32.63 -2.23 -0.01
C VAL A 249 33.81 -1.32 -0.32
N GLU A 250 33.54 -0.02 -0.44
CA GLU A 250 34.54 1.04 -0.50
C GLU A 250 34.65 1.74 0.86
N SER A 251 35.89 2.04 1.27
CA SER A 251 36.19 2.86 2.44
C SER A 251 37.55 3.52 2.26
N ASP A 252 37.68 4.76 2.72
CA ASP A 252 38.94 5.52 2.77
C ASP A 252 39.92 5.02 3.86
N SER A 253 39.46 4.13 4.76
CA SER A 253 40.20 3.75 5.95
C SER A 253 41.29 2.70 5.67
N LEU A 254 42.45 3.17 5.21
CA LEU A 254 43.65 2.34 4.97
C LEU A 254 43.99 1.42 6.16
N ASN A 255 43.76 1.85 7.40
CA ASN A 255 44.00 1.03 8.60
C ASN A 255 43.09 -0.21 8.68
N LEU A 256 41.81 -0.11 8.28
CA LEU A 256 40.91 -1.27 8.21
C LEU A 256 41.29 -2.22 7.07
N ILE A 257 41.80 -1.67 5.96
CA ILE A 257 42.26 -2.46 4.79
C ILE A 257 43.54 -3.24 5.14
N LEU A 258 44.56 -2.60 5.73
CA LEU A 258 45.83 -3.24 6.10
C LEU A 258 45.65 -4.28 7.23
N ALA A 259 44.69 -4.08 8.13
CA ALA A 259 44.36 -5.03 9.19
C ALA A 259 43.80 -6.38 8.67
N ARG A 260 43.19 -6.42 7.47
CA ARG A 260 42.75 -7.68 6.83
C ARG A 260 43.94 -8.60 6.49
N ASN A 261 45.09 -8.03 6.15
CA ASN A 261 46.20 -8.72 5.50
C ASN A 261 47.44 -8.92 6.40
N SER A 262 47.42 -8.41 7.64
CA SER A 262 48.58 -8.41 8.53
C SER A 262 48.53 -9.53 9.59
N PRO A 263 49.66 -10.16 9.96
CA PRO A 263 49.71 -11.06 11.11
C PRO A 263 49.31 -10.34 12.41
N LYS A 264 48.70 -11.07 13.36
CA LYS A 264 48.29 -10.53 14.68
C LYS A 264 49.52 -9.98 15.44
N GLY A 265 49.70 -8.65 15.48
CA GLY A 265 50.76 -8.03 16.29
C GLY A 265 51.01 -6.53 16.13
N SER A 266 50.58 -5.89 15.02
CA SER A 266 51.03 -4.53 14.65
C SER A 266 49.97 -3.41 14.68
N PHE A 267 48.78 -3.65 15.26
CA PHE A 267 47.67 -2.68 15.28
C PHE A 267 47.09 -2.47 16.70
N PRO A 268 46.37 -1.35 16.96
CA PRO A 268 45.73 -1.08 18.23
C PRO A 268 44.79 -2.19 18.70
N LEU A 269 44.60 -2.32 20.02
CA LEU A 269 43.84 -3.42 20.65
C LEU A 269 42.38 -3.55 20.17
N GLU A 270 41.81 -2.46 19.66
CA GLU A 270 40.46 -2.41 19.08
C GLU A 270 40.35 -3.19 17.76
N VAL A 271 41.41 -3.21 16.95
CA VAL A 271 41.36 -3.70 15.56
C VAL A 271 41.07 -5.20 15.44
N PRO A 272 41.64 -6.11 16.26
CA PRO A 272 41.27 -7.52 16.24
C PRO A 272 39.80 -7.78 16.57
N ILE A 273 39.19 -6.98 17.45
CA ILE A 273 37.78 -7.12 17.89
C ILE A 273 36.84 -6.68 16.76
N LEU A 274 37.09 -5.51 16.17
CA LEU A 274 36.35 -5.02 15.01
C LEU A 274 36.45 -6.00 13.82
N MET A 275 37.58 -6.70 13.69
CA MET A 275 37.79 -7.76 12.70
C MET A 275 37.13 -9.10 13.05
N GLU A 276 36.56 -9.28 14.24
CA GLU A 276 35.68 -10.43 14.56
C GLU A 276 34.21 -10.04 14.32
N ASP A 277 33.78 -8.83 14.68
CA ASP A 277 32.45 -8.30 14.36
C ASP A 277 32.18 -8.23 12.83
N LEU A 278 33.16 -7.76 12.06
CA LEU A 278 33.06 -7.65 10.60
C LEU A 278 33.05 -9.05 9.93
N LYS A 279 33.71 -10.05 10.53
CA LYS A 279 33.60 -11.45 10.10
C LYS A 279 32.25 -12.07 10.48
N ALA A 280 31.69 -11.71 11.64
CA ALA A 280 30.36 -12.15 12.03
C ALA A 280 29.30 -11.62 11.05
N SER A 281 29.40 -10.34 10.67
CA SER A 281 28.53 -9.70 9.66
C SER A 281 28.63 -10.37 8.26
N LEU A 282 29.79 -10.93 7.91
CA LEU A 282 30.02 -11.64 6.65
C LEU A 282 29.57 -13.11 6.63
N ASN A 283 29.19 -13.71 7.76
CA ASN A 283 28.80 -15.14 7.81
C ASN A 283 27.52 -15.46 7.03
N GLY A 284 26.73 -14.46 6.62
CA GLY A 284 25.53 -14.62 5.79
C GLY A 284 25.79 -14.88 4.29
N PHE A 285 27.05 -14.84 3.83
CA PHE A 285 27.42 -14.94 2.41
C PHE A 285 28.19 -16.25 2.11
N ASP A 286 28.04 -16.80 0.88
CA ASP A 286 28.80 -17.99 0.46
C ASP A 286 30.30 -17.69 0.41
N LYS A 287 31.11 -18.53 1.06
CA LYS A 287 32.57 -18.37 1.14
C LYS A 287 33.28 -18.39 -0.21
N ARG A 288 32.62 -18.85 -1.28
CA ARG A 288 33.11 -18.81 -2.66
C ARG A 288 32.90 -17.46 -3.35
N ASN A 289 32.03 -16.59 -2.81
CA ASN A 289 31.76 -15.23 -3.28
C ASN A 289 32.21 -14.17 -2.25
N LEU A 290 33.30 -14.42 -1.49
CA LEU A 290 33.87 -13.43 -0.59
C LEU A 290 34.39 -12.21 -1.38
N PRO A 291 33.91 -10.98 -1.09
CA PRO A 291 34.16 -9.84 -1.97
C PRO A 291 35.60 -9.30 -1.88
N THR A 292 36.07 -8.83 -3.03
CA THR A 292 37.28 -8.02 -3.16
C THR A 292 37.02 -6.66 -2.52
N LEU A 293 37.81 -6.27 -1.50
CA LEU A 293 37.88 -4.85 -1.14
C LEU A 293 38.72 -4.15 -2.21
N HIS A 294 38.14 -3.16 -2.86
CA HIS A 294 38.87 -2.27 -3.77
C HIS A 294 39.37 -1.04 -3.01
N TYR A 295 40.60 -0.63 -3.31
CA TYR A 295 41.28 0.48 -2.65
C TYR A 295 41.38 1.66 -3.63
N THR A 296 40.64 2.73 -3.34
CA THR A 296 40.69 4.00 -4.08
C THR A 296 41.54 5.01 -3.30
N VAL A 297 42.67 5.41 -3.88
CA VAL A 297 43.68 6.25 -3.20
C VAL A 297 43.46 7.73 -3.53
N SER A 298 43.31 8.56 -2.50
CA SER A 298 43.41 10.02 -2.68
C SER A 298 44.86 10.41 -2.98
N VAL A 299 45.07 11.19 -4.03
CA VAL A 299 46.42 11.45 -4.58
C VAL A 299 47.21 12.41 -3.69
N ALA A 300 48.05 11.84 -2.81
CA ALA A 300 48.97 12.58 -1.94
C ALA A 300 50.42 12.04 -1.89
N GLU A 301 50.66 10.76 -2.24
CA GLU A 301 51.93 10.06 -1.93
C GLU A 301 52.63 9.35 -3.10
N GLN A 302 52.41 9.77 -4.35
CA GLN A 302 53.20 9.30 -5.51
C GLN A 302 53.90 10.43 -6.28
N ILE A 303 54.90 11.05 -5.63
CA ILE A 303 55.99 11.76 -6.32
C ILE A 303 57.34 11.23 -5.85
N SER A 304 57.63 9.97 -6.20
CA SER A 304 58.99 9.43 -6.40
C SER A 304 58.91 8.06 -7.09
N LEU A 305 60.05 7.54 -7.57
CA LEU A 305 60.21 6.22 -8.21
C LEU A 305 59.48 6.04 -9.56
N SER A 306 59.99 6.72 -10.58
CA SER A 306 59.91 6.25 -11.97
C SER A 306 60.77 4.98 -12.17
N HIS A 307 60.33 4.02 -13.00
CA HIS A 307 61.03 3.62 -14.24
C HIS A 307 60.43 2.39 -14.96
N SER A 308 60.70 2.35 -16.28
CA SER A 308 60.83 1.17 -17.18
C SER A 308 59.61 0.49 -17.84
N LEU A 309 59.56 0.68 -19.17
CA LEU A 309 59.41 -0.33 -20.25
C LEU A 309 58.01 -0.84 -20.69
N ASP A 310 57.41 -0.06 -21.60
CA ASP A 310 57.20 -0.38 -23.04
C ASP A 310 56.37 -1.59 -23.56
N SER A 311 55.46 -1.24 -24.50
CA SER A 311 54.96 -2.03 -25.65
C SER A 311 53.96 -3.19 -25.40
N TYR A 312 53.07 -3.59 -26.32
CA TYR A 312 52.95 -3.41 -27.79
C TYR A 312 51.48 -3.15 -28.27
N SER A 313 51.27 -3.00 -29.59
CA SER A 313 49.97 -2.77 -30.28
C SER A 313 50.01 -3.36 -31.73
N THR A 314 48.99 -3.35 -32.61
CA THR A 314 47.63 -2.76 -32.68
C THR A 314 46.73 -3.54 -33.70
N ASP A 315 45.41 -3.30 -33.71
CA ASP A 315 44.49 -3.33 -34.89
C ASP A 315 44.21 -4.67 -35.67
N GLN A 316 43.25 -4.80 -36.62
CA GLN A 316 41.80 -4.40 -36.74
C GLN A 316 41.14 -5.06 -38.01
N VAL A 317 39.82 -4.84 -38.27
CA VAL A 317 39.12 -4.77 -39.61
C VAL A 317 38.45 -6.00 -40.33
N ILE A 318 37.10 -6.11 -40.20
CA ILE A 318 35.97 -6.08 -41.21
C ILE A 318 35.64 -7.20 -42.28
N SER A 319 34.40 -7.78 -42.17
CA SER A 319 33.41 -8.27 -43.22
C SER A 319 33.66 -9.59 -44.02
N ALA A 320 32.73 -10.24 -44.76
CA ALA A 320 31.33 -9.96 -45.24
C ALA A 320 30.53 -11.25 -45.65
N PHE A 321 29.31 -11.09 -46.23
CA PHE A 321 28.39 -12.07 -46.92
C PHE A 321 27.54 -13.07 -46.06
N GLY A 322 26.34 -13.55 -46.46
CA GLY A 322 25.38 -13.10 -47.51
C GLY A 322 24.37 -14.14 -48.11
N PHE A 323 23.05 -13.82 -48.08
CA PHE A 323 21.92 -14.22 -48.99
C PHE A 323 21.08 -15.55 -48.92
N SER A 324 19.72 -15.36 -48.99
CA SER A 324 18.56 -16.13 -49.56
C SER A 324 18.42 -17.68 -49.52
N SER A 325 17.26 -18.38 -49.42
CA SER A 325 15.77 -18.15 -49.50
C SER A 325 15.02 -18.56 -50.80
N PHE A 326 14.22 -19.67 -50.75
CA PHE A 326 12.99 -20.09 -51.52
C PHE A 326 12.33 -21.29 -50.73
N PHE A 327 11.06 -21.77 -50.77
CA PHE A 327 9.88 -21.86 -51.69
C PHE A 327 9.89 -23.04 -52.71
N PHE A 328 8.78 -23.73 -53.11
CA PHE A 328 7.31 -23.61 -52.90
C PHE A 328 6.55 -24.97 -53.17
N GLU A 329 5.21 -25.05 -52.92
CA GLU A 329 4.14 -25.96 -53.49
C GLU A 329 4.05 -27.47 -53.08
N ALA A 330 2.93 -28.24 -53.28
CA ALA A 330 1.46 -27.97 -53.23
C ALA A 330 0.57 -29.27 -53.29
N MET A 331 -0.69 -29.16 -52.77
CA MET A 331 -2.00 -29.85 -53.05
C MET A 331 -2.17 -31.34 -53.51
N ASP A 332 -3.15 -32.04 -52.88
CA ASP A 332 -4.30 -32.84 -53.45
C ASP A 332 -4.81 -33.94 -52.46
N LEU A 333 -5.94 -34.67 -52.61
CA LEU A 333 -7.37 -34.33 -52.85
C LEU A 333 -8.27 -35.47 -52.23
N ARG A 334 -9.62 -35.45 -52.38
CA ARG A 334 -10.61 -36.37 -51.71
C ARG A 334 -11.12 -37.50 -52.67
N PRO A 335 -12.25 -38.26 -52.46
CA PRO A 335 -13.18 -38.56 -51.31
C PRO A 335 -13.42 -40.11 -51.09
N ILE A 336 -14.35 -40.66 -50.26
CA ILE A 336 -15.82 -40.89 -50.50
C ILE A 336 -16.49 -41.66 -49.32
N PHE A 337 -17.71 -41.21 -48.89
CA PHE A 337 -18.92 -41.91 -48.32
C PHE A 337 -18.77 -43.04 -47.24
N MET A 338 -19.69 -43.33 -46.29
CA MET A 338 -21.08 -42.94 -45.97
C MET A 338 -21.27 -43.06 -44.41
N ALA A 339 -22.39 -42.85 -43.70
CA ALA A 339 -23.79 -42.48 -43.96
C ALA A 339 -24.40 -41.75 -42.72
N PRO A 340 -25.47 -40.91 -42.83
CA PRO A 340 -26.13 -40.28 -41.69
C PRO A 340 -27.60 -40.69 -41.47
N LEU A 341 -27.98 -41.25 -40.31
CA LEU A 341 -29.39 -41.62 -40.05
C LEU A 341 -29.84 -41.67 -38.56
N PHE A 342 -29.34 -40.78 -37.70
CA PHE A 342 -29.71 -40.78 -36.25
C PHE A 342 -29.97 -39.39 -35.63
N LEU A 343 -30.26 -38.36 -36.43
CA LEU A 343 -30.27 -36.95 -36.00
C LEU A 343 -31.66 -36.26 -36.03
N HIS A 344 -32.75 -37.03 -36.11
CA HIS A 344 -34.14 -36.50 -36.16
C HIS A 344 -34.99 -36.86 -34.92
N ALA A 345 -34.46 -37.59 -33.94
CA ALA A 345 -35.19 -38.00 -32.73
C ALA A 345 -34.95 -37.12 -31.49
N LEU A 346 -34.10 -36.09 -31.60
CA LEU A 346 -33.58 -35.31 -30.45
C LEU A 346 -34.06 -33.84 -30.41
N LEU A 347 -35.06 -33.49 -31.23
CA LEU A 347 -35.62 -32.13 -31.36
C LEU A 347 -37.04 -31.97 -30.78
N ILE A 348 -37.52 -32.94 -29.99
CA ILE A 348 -38.84 -32.88 -29.33
C ILE A 348 -38.71 -33.11 -27.81
N TRP A 349 -37.72 -32.43 -27.20
CA TRP A 349 -37.77 -32.03 -25.78
C TRP A 349 -37.42 -30.54 -25.70
N LEU A 350 -38.13 -29.82 -24.82
CA LEU A 350 -38.17 -28.36 -24.83
C LEU A 350 -36.81 -27.72 -24.50
N PRO A 351 -36.38 -26.68 -25.23
CA PRO A 351 -35.24 -25.87 -24.82
C PRO A 351 -35.66 -24.99 -23.63
N PHE A 352 -35.37 -25.45 -22.41
CA PHE A 352 -35.09 -24.51 -21.32
C PHE A 352 -33.85 -23.72 -21.72
N ALA A 353 -34.06 -22.51 -22.21
CA ALA A 353 -32.98 -21.58 -22.52
C ALA A 353 -32.36 -21.09 -21.21
N PHE A 354 -31.40 -21.84 -20.70
CA PHE A 354 -30.49 -21.40 -19.63
C PHE A 354 -29.67 -20.20 -20.13
N ALA A 355 -30.24 -19.01 -19.99
CA ALA A 355 -29.51 -17.76 -20.11
C ALA A 355 -28.54 -17.68 -18.92
N GLY A 356 -27.24 -17.88 -19.19
CA GLY A 356 -26.23 -17.85 -18.15
C GLY A 356 -26.13 -16.49 -17.45
N HIS A 357 -25.96 -16.52 -16.13
CA HIS A 357 -25.78 -15.32 -15.30
C HIS A 357 -24.64 -14.42 -15.78
N ASP A 358 -24.88 -13.11 -15.85
CA ASP A 358 -23.79 -12.15 -16.04
C ASP A 358 -23.03 -11.94 -14.72
N TYR A 359 -22.01 -12.76 -14.50
CA TYR A 359 -21.07 -12.63 -13.38
C TYR A 359 -20.31 -11.29 -13.38
N GLY A 360 -20.25 -10.59 -14.52
CA GLY A 360 -19.66 -9.26 -14.63
C GLY A 360 -20.52 -8.21 -13.91
N GLN A 361 -21.82 -8.19 -14.21
CA GLN A 361 -22.78 -7.34 -13.48
C GLN A 361 -22.81 -7.70 -11.99
N ALA A 362 -22.80 -8.99 -11.64
CA ALA A 362 -22.77 -9.43 -10.24
C ALA A 362 -21.50 -8.95 -9.51
N LEU A 363 -20.33 -8.96 -10.18
CA LEU A 363 -19.08 -8.43 -9.62
C LEU A 363 -19.16 -6.92 -9.36
N SER A 364 -19.58 -6.13 -10.36
CA SER A 364 -19.79 -4.69 -10.21
C SER A 364 -20.76 -4.38 -9.06
N ASN A 365 -21.88 -5.10 -8.99
CA ASN A 365 -22.85 -5.00 -7.90
C ASN A 365 -22.20 -5.31 -6.54
N SER A 366 -21.50 -6.43 -6.39
CA SER A 366 -20.88 -6.84 -5.12
C SER A 366 -19.85 -5.82 -4.59
N ILE A 367 -19.20 -5.04 -5.47
CA ILE A 367 -18.28 -3.96 -5.07
C ILE A 367 -19.06 -2.69 -4.66
N LEU A 368 -20.22 -2.40 -5.28
CA LEU A 368 -21.11 -1.32 -4.84
C LEU A 368 -21.64 -1.52 -3.41
N PHE A 369 -21.87 -2.76 -2.97
CA PHE A 369 -22.26 -3.04 -1.60
C PHE A 369 -21.22 -2.51 -0.59
N PHE A 370 -19.92 -2.70 -0.84
CA PHE A 370 -18.88 -2.16 0.04
C PHE A 370 -18.94 -0.62 0.10
N GLU A 371 -19.20 0.08 -1.00
CA GLU A 371 -19.42 1.53 -0.96
C GLU A 371 -20.62 1.94 -0.09
N ALA A 372 -21.66 1.09 -0.01
CA ALA A 372 -22.82 1.32 0.85
C ALA A 372 -22.52 1.10 2.34
N GLN A 373 -21.60 0.19 2.69
CA GLN A 373 -21.19 -0.09 4.08
C GLN A 373 -20.20 0.93 4.68
N ARG A 374 -19.66 1.89 3.91
CA ARG A 374 -18.59 2.79 4.38
C ARG A 374 -19.00 3.69 5.56
N SER A 375 -18.19 3.72 6.61
CA SER A 375 -18.24 4.72 7.69
C SER A 375 -17.19 5.81 7.47
N GLY A 376 -17.44 7.04 7.92
CA GLY A 376 -16.53 8.18 7.80
C GLY A 376 -16.93 9.20 6.71
N TYR A 377 -15.96 10.05 6.33
CA TYR A 377 -16.10 11.04 5.25
C TYR A 377 -16.06 10.37 3.88
N LEU A 378 -17.19 10.32 3.16
CA LEU A 378 -17.30 9.55 1.92
C LEU A 378 -16.63 10.28 0.74
N PRO A 379 -15.92 9.56 -0.14
CA PRO A 379 -15.17 10.19 -1.21
C PRO A 379 -16.11 10.69 -2.30
N GLY A 380 -15.88 11.91 -2.82
CA GLY A 380 -16.81 12.58 -3.75
C GLY A 380 -17.06 11.84 -5.07
N ASN A 381 -16.20 10.90 -5.46
CA ASN A 381 -16.37 10.02 -6.63
C ASN A 381 -17.27 8.80 -6.37
N GLN A 382 -17.64 8.50 -5.12
CA GLN A 382 -18.41 7.30 -4.74
C GLN A 382 -19.66 7.08 -5.60
N ARG A 383 -19.87 5.87 -6.09
CA ARG A 383 -20.97 5.49 -6.99
C ARG A 383 -22.29 5.37 -6.22
N VAL A 384 -22.28 4.81 -5.01
CA VAL A 384 -23.46 4.77 -4.11
C VAL A 384 -23.84 6.17 -3.63
N LYS A 385 -24.87 6.77 -4.25
CA LYS A 385 -25.26 8.18 -4.01
C LYS A 385 -26.15 8.43 -2.79
N TRP A 386 -26.86 7.43 -2.27
CA TRP A 386 -27.85 7.61 -1.19
C TRP A 386 -27.24 7.69 0.22
N ARG A 387 -26.01 7.21 0.41
CA ARG A 387 -25.20 7.39 1.64
C ARG A 387 -24.59 8.79 1.74
N ALA A 388 -24.39 9.29 2.95
CA ALA A 388 -23.53 10.45 3.24
C ALA A 388 -22.62 10.19 4.45
N ASP A 389 -21.84 11.21 4.82
CA ASP A 389 -20.83 11.17 5.87
C ASP A 389 -21.40 10.77 7.24
N SER A 390 -20.74 9.83 7.92
CA SER A 390 -21.24 9.22 9.16
C SER A 390 -20.10 8.82 10.10
N GLY A 391 -20.36 8.63 11.40
CA GLY A 391 -19.33 8.20 12.36
C GLY A 391 -18.16 9.17 12.54
N LEU A 392 -18.39 10.48 12.32
CA LEU A 392 -17.32 11.50 12.22
C LEU A 392 -16.61 11.84 13.55
N HIS A 393 -16.96 11.15 14.63
CA HIS A 393 -16.36 11.29 15.96
C HIS A 393 -15.85 9.94 16.52
N ASP A 394 -15.81 8.89 15.70
CA ASP A 394 -15.26 7.58 16.03
C ASP A 394 -13.83 7.72 16.59
N GLY A 395 -13.59 7.18 17.79
CA GLY A 395 -12.28 7.25 18.47
C GLY A 395 -11.96 8.57 19.19
N LYS A 396 -12.69 9.67 18.92
CA LYS A 396 -12.37 11.00 19.47
C LYS A 396 -12.34 11.04 21.00
N ALA A 397 -13.24 10.30 21.66
CA ALA A 397 -13.27 10.17 23.12
C ALA A 397 -12.08 9.38 23.71
N ASN A 398 -11.41 8.57 22.87
CA ASN A 398 -10.24 7.77 23.21
C ASN A 398 -8.91 8.46 22.81
N GLY A 399 -8.96 9.69 22.27
CA GLY A 399 -7.78 10.45 21.84
C GLY A 399 -7.19 10.01 20.49
N VAL A 400 -7.93 9.27 19.67
CA VAL A 400 -7.48 8.73 18.38
C VAL A 400 -8.47 9.03 17.26
N ASP A 401 -8.01 9.11 16.02
CA ASP A 401 -8.89 9.14 14.84
C ASP A 401 -9.20 7.70 14.42
N LEU A 402 -10.46 7.27 14.59
CA LEU A 402 -10.96 5.99 14.08
C LEU A 402 -12.04 6.19 13.00
N VAL A 403 -12.12 7.38 12.38
CA VAL A 403 -13.09 7.70 11.33
C VAL A 403 -12.69 6.99 10.03
N GLY A 404 -13.61 6.21 9.46
CA GLY A 404 -13.33 5.31 8.33
C GLY A 404 -13.89 3.89 8.57
N GLY A 405 -13.52 2.96 7.69
CA GLY A 405 -13.85 1.53 7.81
C GLY A 405 -15.26 1.20 7.33
N TYR A 406 -15.74 0.00 7.68
CA TYR A 406 -17.03 -0.53 7.25
C TYR A 406 -17.96 -0.79 8.44
N TYR A 407 -19.25 -0.51 8.27
CA TYR A 407 -20.29 -1.11 9.11
C TYR A 407 -20.43 -2.58 8.75
N ASP A 408 -20.56 -3.43 9.76
CA ASP A 408 -20.42 -4.87 9.63
C ASP A 408 -21.53 -5.53 8.81
N ALA A 409 -22.78 -5.25 9.18
CA ALA A 409 -23.97 -5.90 8.62
C ALA A 409 -25.13 -4.92 8.44
N GLY A 410 -26.31 -5.19 9.02
CA GLY A 410 -27.50 -4.34 8.97
C GLY A 410 -27.45 -3.11 9.88
N ASP A 411 -26.38 -2.98 10.67
CA ASP A 411 -26.20 -2.07 11.80
C ASP A 411 -25.16 -0.96 11.52
N ASN A 412 -24.78 -0.22 12.56
CA ASN A 412 -23.75 0.81 12.46
C ASN A 412 -22.52 0.55 13.35
N VAL A 413 -22.33 -0.67 13.85
CA VAL A 413 -21.14 -1.05 14.63
C VAL A 413 -19.99 -1.41 13.68
N LYS A 414 -18.76 -1.19 14.16
CA LYS A 414 -17.52 -1.56 13.45
C LYS A 414 -16.81 -2.68 14.19
N PHE A 415 -17.28 -3.91 14.02
CA PHE A 415 -16.64 -5.10 14.60
C PHE A 415 -15.34 -5.44 13.85
N GLY A 416 -14.20 -5.40 14.54
CA GLY A 416 -12.87 -5.49 13.92
C GLY A 416 -12.54 -6.87 13.35
N LEU A 417 -12.93 -7.95 14.04
CA LEU A 417 -12.65 -9.33 13.60
C LEU A 417 -13.30 -9.69 12.24
N PRO A 418 -14.63 -9.56 12.06
CA PRO A 418 -15.26 -9.80 10.75
C PRO A 418 -14.85 -8.78 9.69
N MET A 419 -14.52 -7.54 10.05
CA MET A 419 -14.00 -6.54 9.11
C MET A 419 -12.60 -6.90 8.61
N ALA A 420 -11.70 -7.35 9.49
CA ALA A 420 -10.37 -7.83 9.12
C ALA A 420 -10.49 -9.04 8.19
N PHE A 421 -11.29 -10.05 8.55
CA PHE A 421 -11.54 -11.22 7.69
C PHE A 421 -12.11 -10.83 6.31
N THR A 422 -13.04 -9.86 6.26
CA THR A 422 -13.56 -9.28 5.01
C THR A 422 -12.42 -8.73 4.16
N ILE A 423 -11.51 -7.95 4.75
CA ILE A 423 -10.37 -7.34 4.05
C ILE A 423 -9.39 -8.42 3.57
N THR A 424 -9.14 -9.47 4.36
CA THR A 424 -8.34 -10.63 3.94
C THR A 424 -8.97 -11.34 2.74
N MET A 425 -10.28 -11.58 2.75
CA MET A 425 -11.00 -12.26 1.66
C MET A 425 -11.14 -11.43 0.38
N MET A 426 -11.32 -10.10 0.50
CA MET A 426 -11.23 -9.19 -0.65
C MET A 426 -9.81 -9.17 -1.23
N SER A 427 -8.78 -9.13 -0.36
CA SER A 427 -7.39 -9.15 -0.79
C SER A 427 -7.01 -10.46 -1.48
N TRP A 428 -7.43 -11.61 -0.93
CA TRP A 428 -7.22 -12.92 -1.55
C TRP A 428 -7.91 -13.01 -2.93
N SER A 429 -9.14 -12.49 -3.03
CA SER A 429 -9.87 -12.40 -4.29
C SER A 429 -9.12 -11.62 -5.37
N ILE A 430 -8.46 -10.51 -5.00
CA ILE A 430 -7.64 -9.72 -5.94
C ILE A 430 -6.30 -10.43 -6.22
N VAL A 431 -5.68 -11.06 -5.23
CA VAL A 431 -4.41 -11.80 -5.37
C VAL A 431 -4.52 -12.94 -6.40
N GLU A 432 -5.59 -13.73 -6.38
CA GLU A 432 -5.78 -14.82 -7.35
C GLU A 432 -6.39 -14.33 -8.68
N TYR A 433 -7.30 -13.35 -8.66
CA TYR A 433 -8.17 -13.01 -9.80
C TYR A 433 -8.15 -11.55 -10.26
N GLY A 434 -7.21 -10.74 -9.79
CA GLY A 434 -7.06 -9.34 -10.16
C GLY A 434 -6.83 -9.10 -11.66
N LYS A 435 -6.29 -10.09 -12.39
CA LYS A 435 -6.19 -10.05 -13.86
C LYS A 435 -7.56 -10.09 -14.53
N GLN A 436 -8.44 -10.99 -14.09
CA GLN A 436 -9.82 -11.06 -14.55
C GLN A 436 -10.62 -9.81 -14.15
N MET A 437 -10.39 -9.26 -12.95
CA MET A 437 -10.96 -7.97 -12.52
C MET A 437 -10.46 -6.79 -13.36
N ALA A 438 -9.20 -6.80 -13.83
CA ALA A 438 -8.68 -5.77 -14.73
C ALA A 438 -9.27 -5.87 -16.14
N ALA A 439 -9.54 -7.10 -16.60
CA ALA A 439 -10.23 -7.36 -17.87
C ALA A 439 -11.70 -6.92 -17.84
N SER A 440 -12.40 -7.07 -16.71
CA SER A 440 -13.75 -6.51 -16.51
C SER A 440 -13.77 -5.01 -16.22
N GLY A 441 -12.65 -4.44 -15.77
CA GLY A 441 -12.51 -3.02 -15.41
C GLY A 441 -12.73 -2.71 -13.92
N GLU A 442 -13.14 -3.69 -13.11
CA GLU A 442 -13.45 -3.50 -11.68
C GLU A 442 -12.23 -3.56 -10.74
N LEU A 443 -11.02 -3.93 -11.22
CA LEU A 443 -9.83 -4.03 -10.35
C LEU A 443 -9.58 -2.74 -9.54
N GLY A 444 -9.74 -1.57 -10.16
CA GLY A 444 -9.58 -0.29 -9.47
C GLY A 444 -10.53 -0.15 -8.28
N HIS A 445 -11.82 -0.45 -8.47
CA HIS A 445 -12.83 -0.37 -7.43
C HIS A 445 -12.70 -1.46 -6.36
N ALA A 446 -12.27 -2.67 -6.73
CA ALA A 446 -11.94 -3.72 -5.77
C ALA A 446 -10.75 -3.31 -4.87
N MET A 447 -9.72 -2.66 -5.45
CA MET A 447 -8.59 -2.12 -4.71
C MET A 447 -8.96 -0.90 -3.86
N GLU A 448 -9.86 -0.03 -4.33
CA GLU A 448 -10.45 1.05 -3.51
C GLU A 448 -11.27 0.51 -2.32
N ALA A 449 -11.87 -0.68 -2.44
CA ALA A 449 -12.57 -1.34 -1.33
C ALA A 449 -11.58 -1.93 -0.32
N VAL A 450 -10.54 -2.66 -0.75
CA VAL A 450 -9.47 -3.11 0.17
C VAL A 450 -8.83 -1.93 0.88
N LYS A 451 -8.44 -0.86 0.15
CA LYS A 451 -7.77 0.31 0.72
C LYS A 451 -8.61 1.00 1.79
N TRP A 452 -9.93 1.11 1.58
CA TRP A 452 -10.84 1.72 2.54
C TRP A 452 -10.86 0.98 3.88
N GLY A 453 -10.81 -0.35 3.83
CA GLY A 453 -10.67 -1.19 5.01
C GLY A 453 -9.31 -1.04 5.67
N THR A 454 -8.22 -1.16 4.90
CA THR A 454 -6.86 -1.10 5.47
C THR A 454 -6.45 0.27 5.99
N ASP A 455 -6.95 1.38 5.41
CA ASP A 455 -6.78 2.73 5.97
C ASP A 455 -7.40 2.86 7.36
N TYR A 456 -8.49 2.14 7.64
CA TYR A 456 -9.06 2.05 8.98
C TYR A 456 -8.28 1.11 9.89
N LEU A 457 -7.76 -0.02 9.40
CA LEU A 457 -6.94 -0.93 10.22
C LEU A 457 -5.61 -0.28 10.66
N ILE A 458 -4.99 0.54 9.80
CA ILE A 458 -3.82 1.37 10.15
C ILE A 458 -4.15 2.32 11.30
N LYS A 459 -5.25 3.09 11.17
CA LYS A 459 -5.77 3.97 12.23
C LYS A 459 -6.10 3.23 13.53
N ALA A 460 -6.62 2.00 13.42
CA ALA A 460 -6.98 1.15 14.54
C ALA A 460 -5.75 0.58 15.27
N HIS A 461 -4.56 0.58 14.65
CA HIS A 461 -3.28 0.16 15.26
C HIS A 461 -2.34 1.38 15.49
N PRO A 462 -2.72 2.38 16.31
CA PRO A 462 -1.96 3.63 16.47
C PRO A 462 -0.67 3.46 17.29
N GLN A 463 -0.52 2.34 18.00
CA GLN A 463 0.67 2.01 18.79
C GLN A 463 0.96 0.52 18.73
N SER A 464 2.24 0.19 18.87
CA SER A 464 2.86 -1.13 18.79
C SER A 464 1.99 -2.29 19.27
N ASN A 465 1.52 -2.21 20.52
CA ASN A 465 0.73 -3.25 21.19
C ASN A 465 -0.71 -2.75 21.50
N VAL A 466 -1.30 -1.90 20.67
CA VAL A 466 -2.66 -1.37 20.88
C VAL A 466 -3.45 -1.46 19.58
N LEU A 467 -4.44 -2.35 19.54
CA LEU A 467 -5.37 -2.48 18.42
C LEU A 467 -6.80 -2.20 18.89
N PHE A 468 -7.46 -1.23 18.26
CA PHE A 468 -8.89 -0.94 18.46
C PHE A 468 -9.74 -1.93 17.68
N GLY A 469 -10.49 -2.76 18.42
CA GLY A 469 -11.22 -3.91 17.88
C GLY A 469 -12.72 -3.69 17.68
N GLU A 470 -13.29 -2.62 18.24
CA GLU A 470 -14.73 -2.33 18.11
C GLU A 470 -14.97 -0.82 18.25
N VAL A 471 -15.90 -0.26 17.46
CA VAL A 471 -16.39 1.12 17.62
C VAL A 471 -17.91 1.13 17.51
N GLY A 472 -18.58 1.52 18.60
CA GLY A 472 -20.01 1.31 18.84
C GLY A 472 -20.25 0.29 19.95
N ASP A 473 -21.17 0.54 20.88
CA ASP A 473 -21.76 -0.53 21.71
C ASP A 473 -22.95 -1.14 20.97
N GLY A 474 -22.84 -2.42 20.61
CA GLY A 474 -23.88 -3.11 19.85
C GLY A 474 -25.25 -3.18 20.54
N ASN A 475 -25.32 -3.20 21.88
CA ASN A 475 -26.60 -3.17 22.58
C ASN A 475 -27.32 -1.83 22.34
N SER A 476 -26.56 -0.73 22.36
CA SER A 476 -27.09 0.61 22.11
C SER A 476 -27.47 0.82 20.64
N ASP A 477 -26.67 0.32 19.69
CA ASP A 477 -26.97 0.43 18.26
C ASP A 477 -28.11 -0.50 17.81
N HIS A 478 -28.24 -1.67 18.42
CA HIS A 478 -29.33 -2.61 18.14
C HIS A 478 -30.63 -2.26 18.88
N TYR A 479 -30.58 -1.33 19.84
CA TYR A 479 -31.77 -0.69 20.42
C TYR A 479 -32.36 0.41 19.51
N CYS A 480 -31.63 0.85 18.46
CA CYS A 480 -31.97 2.01 17.64
C CYS A 480 -31.96 1.72 16.13
N TRP A 481 -33.07 2.03 15.44
CA TRP A 481 -33.15 1.90 13.98
C TRP A 481 -32.88 3.25 13.29
N GLN A 482 -31.64 3.73 13.36
CA GLN A 482 -31.23 5.01 12.77
C GLN A 482 -30.33 4.79 11.54
N ARG A 483 -30.43 5.69 10.55
CA ARG A 483 -29.47 5.73 9.44
C ARG A 483 -28.07 6.08 9.98
N PRO A 484 -26.97 5.65 9.34
CA PRO A 484 -25.61 5.96 9.78
C PRO A 484 -25.36 7.45 10.03
N GLU A 485 -26.00 8.31 9.24
CA GLU A 485 -25.87 9.76 9.30
C GLU A 485 -26.61 10.42 10.47
N ASP A 486 -27.52 9.70 11.15
CA ASP A 486 -28.31 10.18 12.31
C ASP A 486 -27.94 9.50 13.64
N MET A 487 -26.85 8.71 13.68
CA MET A 487 -26.48 7.95 14.88
C MET A 487 -26.39 8.80 16.14
N SER A 488 -27.18 8.43 17.14
CA SER A 488 -27.17 9.03 18.49
C SER A 488 -26.83 8.01 19.60
N THR A 489 -26.25 6.88 19.20
CA THR A 489 -25.89 5.70 20.01
C THR A 489 -24.48 5.85 20.61
N ASP A 490 -24.08 5.01 21.58
CA ASP A 490 -22.72 5.10 22.15
C ASP A 490 -21.71 4.57 21.13
N ARG A 491 -20.81 5.46 20.68
CA ARG A 491 -19.74 5.17 19.70
C ARG A 491 -18.35 5.10 20.32
N ARG A 492 -18.29 4.71 21.60
CA ARG A 492 -17.06 4.32 22.31
C ARG A 492 -16.23 3.33 21.49
N ALA A 493 -14.92 3.52 21.51
CA ALA A 493 -13.98 2.57 20.93
C ALA A 493 -13.38 1.65 22.00
N TYR A 494 -13.31 0.37 21.69
CA TYR A 494 -12.75 -0.69 22.54
C TYR A 494 -11.47 -1.22 21.91
N LYS A 495 -10.51 -1.65 22.74
CA LYS A 495 -9.18 -2.08 22.30
C LYS A 495 -8.70 -3.33 23.02
N ILE A 496 -7.70 -3.97 22.42
CA ILE A 496 -6.83 -4.96 23.05
C ILE A 496 -5.42 -4.39 23.24
N ASP A 497 -4.75 -4.82 24.30
CA ASP A 497 -3.39 -4.43 24.70
C ASP A 497 -2.73 -5.54 25.56
N PRO A 498 -1.46 -5.42 26.01
CA PRO A 498 -0.78 -6.48 26.76
C PRO A 498 -1.45 -6.91 28.06
N SER A 499 -2.32 -6.07 28.63
CA SER A 499 -3.12 -6.38 29.83
C SER A 499 -4.49 -6.96 29.47
N ASN A 500 -4.93 -6.78 28.23
CA ASN A 500 -6.24 -7.15 27.69
C ASN A 500 -6.06 -7.76 26.28
N PRO A 501 -5.50 -8.98 26.17
CA PRO A 501 -5.07 -9.58 24.89
C PRO A 501 -6.22 -9.94 23.94
N GLY A 502 -5.87 -10.22 22.67
CA GLY A 502 -6.79 -10.66 21.62
C GLY A 502 -6.07 -11.13 20.35
N SER A 503 -5.48 -12.31 20.43
CA SER A 503 -4.61 -12.91 19.39
C SER A 503 -5.36 -13.29 18.11
N ASP A 504 -6.64 -13.58 18.23
CA ASP A 504 -7.58 -13.81 17.12
C ASP A 504 -7.78 -12.52 16.30
N LEU A 505 -8.20 -11.44 16.96
CA LEU A 505 -8.38 -10.13 16.34
C LEU A 505 -7.06 -9.57 15.78
N ALA A 506 -5.97 -9.64 16.55
CA ALA A 506 -4.66 -9.17 16.09
C ALA A 506 -4.08 -10.04 14.96
N GLY A 507 -4.27 -11.37 15.02
CA GLY A 507 -3.86 -12.31 13.98
C GLY A 507 -4.60 -12.08 12.66
N GLU A 508 -5.94 -11.99 12.68
CA GLU A 508 -6.71 -11.68 11.47
C GLU A 508 -6.40 -10.28 10.92
N THR A 509 -6.13 -9.29 11.78
CA THR A 509 -5.70 -7.96 11.33
C THR A 509 -4.32 -7.99 10.65
N ALA A 510 -3.37 -8.76 11.19
CA ALA A 510 -2.09 -9.00 10.54
C ALA A 510 -2.24 -9.76 9.22
N ALA A 511 -3.13 -10.76 9.15
CA ALA A 511 -3.46 -11.48 7.92
C ALA A 511 -4.04 -10.54 6.85
N ALA A 512 -5.00 -9.68 7.22
CA ALA A 512 -5.64 -8.70 6.34
C ALA A 512 -4.62 -7.72 5.74
N MET A 513 -3.74 -7.16 6.57
CA MET A 513 -2.68 -6.24 6.14
C MET A 513 -1.62 -6.94 5.27
N ALA A 514 -1.18 -8.14 5.65
CA ALA A 514 -0.22 -8.93 4.87
C ALA A 514 -0.78 -9.32 3.48
N ALA A 515 -2.05 -9.76 3.42
CA ALA A 515 -2.74 -10.04 2.17
C ALA A 515 -2.90 -8.78 1.30
N ALA A 516 -3.29 -7.65 1.89
CA ALA A 516 -3.40 -6.38 1.18
C ALA A 516 -2.04 -5.83 0.69
N SER A 517 -0.92 -6.13 1.37
CA SER A 517 0.41 -5.75 0.90
C SER A 517 0.75 -6.35 -0.47
N LEU A 518 0.26 -7.56 -0.78
CA LEU A 518 0.42 -8.19 -2.09
C LEU A 518 -0.43 -7.49 -3.16
N VAL A 519 -1.60 -6.98 -2.78
CA VAL A 519 -2.50 -6.23 -3.65
C VAL A 519 -1.88 -4.89 -4.08
N PHE A 520 -1.25 -4.15 -3.15
CA PHE A 520 -0.68 -2.83 -3.45
C PHE A 520 0.78 -2.87 -3.93
N ARG A 521 1.50 -3.99 -3.77
CA ARG A 521 2.96 -4.13 -3.97
C ARG A 521 3.57 -3.40 -5.17
N HIS A 522 2.94 -3.52 -6.34
CA HIS A 522 3.46 -2.98 -7.60
C HIS A 522 2.90 -1.59 -7.96
N GLN A 523 1.87 -1.12 -7.24
CA GLN A 523 1.13 0.10 -7.59
C GLN A 523 1.33 1.21 -6.55
N ASN A 524 1.51 0.84 -5.29
CA ASN A 524 1.93 1.72 -4.21
C ASN A 524 2.83 0.93 -3.24
N PRO A 525 4.13 0.77 -3.58
CA PRO A 525 5.07 0.00 -2.75
C PRO A 525 5.22 0.57 -1.34
N ALA A 526 5.16 1.90 -1.17
CA ALA A 526 5.24 2.54 0.13
C ALA A 526 4.08 2.13 1.05
N TYR A 527 2.85 2.14 0.55
CA TYR A 527 1.67 1.67 1.29
C TYR A 527 1.68 0.15 1.51
N ALA A 528 2.20 -0.63 0.57
CA ALA A 528 2.39 -2.07 0.77
C ALA A 528 3.40 -2.38 1.89
N ASN A 529 4.47 -1.58 2.00
CA ASN A 529 5.46 -1.70 3.07
C ASN A 529 4.89 -1.22 4.42
N ASP A 530 4.10 -0.13 4.44
CA ASP A 530 3.40 0.34 5.65
C ASP A 530 2.46 -0.73 6.22
N LEU A 531 1.66 -1.38 5.36
CA LEU A 531 0.84 -2.52 5.74
C LEU A 531 1.66 -3.70 6.28
N LEU A 532 2.85 -3.97 5.73
CA LEU A 532 3.74 -4.99 6.29
C LEU A 532 4.30 -4.56 7.65
N ASN A 533 4.72 -3.30 7.82
CA ASN A 533 5.25 -2.77 9.07
C ASN A 533 4.22 -2.80 10.22
N HIS A 534 2.92 -2.74 9.90
CA HIS A 534 1.83 -2.96 10.87
C HIS A 534 1.52 -4.46 11.11
N ALA A 535 1.97 -5.38 10.23
CA ALA A 535 1.65 -6.82 10.31
C ALA A 535 2.81 -7.74 10.78
N THR A 536 4.06 -7.47 10.35
CA THR A 536 5.24 -8.35 10.54
C THR A 536 6.01 -8.06 11.81
N GLN A 537 6.44 -9.10 12.55
CA GLN A 537 7.39 -8.95 13.66
C GLN A 537 8.65 -8.15 13.24
N HIS A 538 9.01 -7.12 14.01
CA HIS A 538 10.32 -6.48 13.92
C HIS A 538 11.36 -7.32 14.68
N ASN A 539 12.43 -7.73 14.01
CA ASN A 539 13.55 -8.40 14.69
C ASN A 539 14.26 -7.42 15.64
N HIS A 540 14.57 -7.91 16.85
CA HIS A 540 14.88 -7.08 18.02
C HIS A 540 16.23 -6.30 17.99
N ILE A 541 16.93 -6.27 16.86
CA ILE A 541 18.23 -5.59 16.68
C ILE A 541 18.06 -4.06 16.63
N PHE A 542 17.03 -3.55 15.95
CA PHE A 542 16.83 -2.10 15.77
C PHE A 542 16.13 -1.40 16.94
N ALA A 543 15.81 -2.11 18.02
CA ALA A 543 15.22 -1.51 19.22
C ALA A 543 16.20 -0.64 20.05
N PHE A 544 17.45 -0.50 19.61
CA PHE A 544 18.53 0.25 20.26
C PHE A 544 19.17 1.35 19.39
N LEU A 545 18.76 1.51 18.13
CA LEU A 545 19.31 2.50 17.19
C LEU A 545 18.19 3.11 16.33
N ASP A 546 17.95 4.42 16.50
CA ASP A 546 16.95 5.18 15.74
C ASP A 546 17.34 5.34 14.26
N LEU A 547 17.00 4.35 13.45
CA LEU A 547 17.39 4.25 12.05
C LEU A 547 16.33 4.86 11.11
N LYS A 548 16.69 5.95 10.43
CA LYS A 548 15.93 6.48 9.29
C LYS A 548 16.51 5.91 7.99
N VAL A 549 15.80 4.96 7.39
CA VAL A 549 16.12 4.44 6.05
C VAL A 549 15.29 5.20 5.02
N ILE A 550 15.95 5.74 4.00
CA ILE A 550 15.28 6.39 2.86
C ILE A 550 15.53 5.54 1.61
N VAL A 551 14.46 5.06 0.97
CA VAL A 551 14.53 4.28 -0.28
C VAL A 551 13.73 5.01 -1.36
N GLY A 552 14.39 5.43 -2.44
CA GLY A 552 13.72 6.13 -3.53
C GLY A 552 14.62 6.40 -4.73
N ARG A 553 13.99 6.63 -5.88
CA ARG A 553 14.66 7.21 -7.06
C ARG A 553 14.85 8.71 -6.83
N PRO A 554 15.91 9.34 -7.38
CA PRO A 554 16.10 10.78 -7.30
C PRO A 554 14.95 11.51 -7.99
N GLY A 555 14.16 12.26 -7.20
CA GLY A 555 13.06 13.10 -7.66
C GLY A 555 12.79 14.21 -6.65
N PRO A 556 12.40 15.44 -7.06
CA PRO A 556 12.74 16.63 -6.28
C PRO A 556 11.90 16.92 -5.03
N ASN A 557 10.91 16.08 -4.68
CA ASN A 557 9.83 16.45 -3.75
C ASN A 557 9.28 15.28 -2.89
N VAL A 558 10.11 14.66 -2.04
CA VAL A 558 9.61 13.74 -0.98
C VAL A 558 10.38 13.89 0.34
N CYS A 559 9.88 14.76 1.21
CA CYS A 559 10.19 14.75 2.65
C CYS A 559 8.89 14.99 3.44
N ARG A 560 8.38 13.95 4.12
CA ARG A 560 7.33 14.09 5.15
C ARG A 560 7.89 13.69 6.51
N GLN A 561 7.56 14.46 7.53
CA GLN A 561 7.87 14.13 8.92
C GLN A 561 6.84 13.16 9.48
N GLU A 562 7.27 11.96 9.85
CA GLU A 562 6.72 11.21 10.97
C GLU A 562 7.89 10.68 11.82
N SER A 563 7.74 10.69 13.14
CA SER A 563 8.79 10.24 14.07
C SER A 563 8.60 8.76 14.40
N PRO A 564 9.63 7.90 14.28
CA PRO A 564 9.51 6.51 14.67
C PRO A 564 9.37 6.39 16.19
N VAL A 565 8.37 5.62 16.62
CA VAL A 565 8.27 5.05 17.97
C VAL A 565 8.45 3.55 17.81
N ILE A 566 9.12 2.88 18.75
CA ILE A 566 9.46 1.44 18.65
C ILE A 566 8.19 0.58 18.47
N ARG A 567 7.93 0.14 17.23
CA ARG A 567 6.81 -0.74 16.87
C ARG A 567 7.18 -2.22 17.00
N LEU A 568 6.87 -2.81 18.15
CA LEU A 568 6.34 -4.18 18.21
C LEU A 568 5.06 -4.26 17.34
N VAL A 569 4.73 -5.44 16.81
CA VAL A 569 3.83 -5.53 15.64
C VAL A 569 2.77 -6.63 15.80
N LEU A 570 1.62 -6.52 15.12
CA LEU A 570 0.41 -7.31 15.35
C LEU A 570 0.61 -8.83 15.45
N PHE A 571 1.41 -9.45 14.58
CA PHE A 571 1.68 -10.89 14.67
C PHE A 571 2.44 -11.26 15.96
N GLU A 572 3.48 -10.51 16.29
CA GLU A 572 4.24 -10.75 17.53
C GLU A 572 3.36 -10.47 18.76
N PHE A 573 2.60 -9.38 18.74
CA PHE A 573 1.65 -9.05 19.81
C PHE A 573 0.62 -10.18 20.02
N ALA A 574 0.06 -10.72 18.94
CA ALA A 574 -0.86 -11.85 18.97
C ALA A 574 -0.21 -13.13 19.55
N ASP A 575 1.00 -13.47 19.10
CA ASP A 575 1.69 -14.71 19.49
C ASP A 575 2.24 -14.67 20.92
N LYS A 576 2.65 -13.48 21.38
CA LYS A 576 3.30 -13.20 22.68
C LYS A 576 2.29 -12.98 23.81
N TYR A 577 1.19 -12.28 23.53
CA TYR A 577 0.13 -11.99 24.51
C TYR A 577 -1.12 -12.81 24.17
N ARG A 578 -1.05 -14.13 24.42
CA ARG A 578 -2.07 -15.08 23.97
C ARG A 578 -3.40 -14.97 24.73
N GLY A 579 -4.48 -14.67 24.01
CA GLY A 579 -5.84 -14.61 24.56
C GLY A 579 -6.92 -14.40 23.49
N LYS A 580 -8.19 -14.69 23.79
CA LYS A 580 -9.32 -14.38 22.91
C LYS A 580 -9.74 -12.91 23.08
N TYR A 581 -9.94 -12.16 21.99
CA TYR A 581 -10.25 -10.73 22.09
C TYR A 581 -11.59 -10.48 22.78
N ASP A 582 -12.55 -11.40 22.65
CA ASP A 582 -13.88 -11.33 23.25
C ASP A 582 -13.85 -11.35 24.79
N SER A 583 -12.76 -11.83 25.39
CA SER A 583 -12.56 -11.86 26.85
C SER A 583 -12.14 -10.48 27.39
N SER A 584 -11.59 -9.65 26.49
CA SER A 584 -11.15 -8.27 26.70
C SER A 584 -12.23 -7.27 26.25
N ILE A 585 -12.64 -7.34 24.98
CA ILE A 585 -13.76 -6.59 24.38
C ILE A 585 -15.05 -7.39 24.61
N ARG A 586 -15.50 -7.44 25.87
CA ARG A 586 -16.64 -8.29 26.29
C ARG A 586 -17.99 -7.92 25.67
N VAL A 587 -18.11 -6.73 25.10
CA VAL A 587 -19.30 -6.31 24.33
C VAL A 587 -19.47 -7.14 23.04
N ALA A 588 -18.37 -7.60 22.44
CA ALA A 588 -18.39 -8.44 21.24
C ALA A 588 -19.01 -9.82 21.46
N GLN A 589 -19.01 -10.35 22.69
CA GLN A 589 -19.45 -11.73 23.02
C GLN A 589 -20.90 -12.07 22.61
N LYS A 590 -21.74 -11.06 22.33
CA LYS A 590 -23.12 -11.27 21.87
C LYS A 590 -23.27 -11.35 20.35
N TYR A 591 -22.22 -11.00 19.60
CA TYR A 591 -22.27 -10.78 18.16
C TYR A 591 -21.19 -11.59 17.45
N TYR A 592 -19.93 -11.36 17.84
CA TYR A 592 -18.72 -11.95 17.27
C TYR A 592 -17.87 -12.62 18.36
N GLN A 593 -18.49 -13.53 19.11
CA GLN A 593 -17.79 -14.34 20.09
C GLN A 593 -16.73 -15.19 19.40
N SER A 594 -15.52 -15.26 19.96
CA SER A 594 -14.46 -16.16 19.50
C SER A 594 -14.83 -17.56 19.95
N TYR A 595 -15.26 -18.43 19.03
CA TYR A 595 -15.58 -19.81 19.34
C TYR A 595 -14.36 -20.71 19.12
N SER A 596 -13.73 -20.66 17.94
CA SER A 596 -12.46 -21.33 17.63
C SER A 596 -11.36 -21.07 18.67
N GLY A 597 -11.18 -19.80 19.05
CA GLY A 597 -10.00 -19.36 19.78
C GLY A 597 -9.17 -18.42 18.92
N TYR A 598 -7.86 -18.61 18.97
CA TYR A 598 -6.88 -17.81 18.22
C TYR A 598 -5.83 -18.69 17.50
N ALA A 599 -5.98 -20.01 17.57
CA ALA A 599 -4.95 -20.95 17.15
C ALA A 599 -4.85 -21.02 15.61
N ASP A 600 -5.99 -21.01 14.93
CA ASP A 600 -6.06 -20.90 13.49
C ASP A 600 -5.71 -19.50 12.97
N GLU A 601 -5.96 -18.43 13.71
CA GLU A 601 -5.58 -17.06 13.35
C GLU A 601 -4.07 -16.85 13.37
N LEU A 602 -3.35 -17.44 14.34
CA LEU A 602 -1.89 -17.43 14.35
C LEU A 602 -1.31 -18.18 13.14
N LEU A 603 -1.86 -19.35 12.79
CA LEU A 603 -1.45 -20.06 11.57
C LEU A 603 -1.89 -19.32 10.28
N TRP A 604 -3.01 -18.61 10.30
CA TRP A 604 -3.53 -17.84 9.16
C TRP A 604 -2.70 -16.58 8.89
N ALA A 605 -2.38 -15.82 9.94
CA ALA A 605 -1.46 -14.71 9.87
C ALA A 605 -0.08 -15.16 9.39
N ALA A 606 0.48 -16.25 9.95
CA ALA A 606 1.74 -16.82 9.47
C ALA A 606 1.66 -17.26 7.99
N SER A 607 0.54 -17.82 7.54
CA SER A 607 0.33 -18.18 6.12
C SER A 607 0.40 -16.95 5.21
N TRP A 608 -0.28 -15.87 5.58
CA TRP A 608 -0.27 -14.63 4.82
C TRP A 608 1.05 -13.87 4.88
N LEU A 609 1.70 -13.84 6.05
CA LEU A 609 3.00 -13.22 6.24
C LEU A 609 4.09 -13.98 5.48
N TYR A 610 4.05 -15.32 5.42
CA TYR A 610 4.93 -16.09 4.54
C TYR A 610 4.65 -15.82 3.06
N GLN A 611 3.39 -15.83 2.64
CA GLN A 611 3.03 -15.56 1.23
C GLN A 611 3.38 -14.12 0.81
N ALA A 612 3.34 -13.16 1.73
CA ALA A 612 3.69 -11.77 1.49
C ALA A 612 5.21 -11.53 1.52
N THR A 613 5.92 -12.00 2.54
CA THR A 613 7.34 -11.65 2.75
C THR A 613 8.33 -12.67 2.19
N ASN A 614 7.89 -13.92 2.00
CA ASN A 614 8.75 -15.09 1.81
C ASN A 614 9.79 -15.31 2.95
N ASN A 615 9.62 -14.65 4.11
CA ASN A 615 10.50 -14.82 5.26
C ASN A 615 10.30 -16.20 5.88
N GLN A 616 11.41 -16.95 5.97
CA GLN A 616 11.46 -18.34 6.44
C GLN A 616 10.88 -18.53 7.85
N TYR A 617 10.97 -17.52 8.73
CA TYR A 617 10.39 -17.55 10.08
C TYR A 617 8.90 -17.95 10.07
N TYR A 618 8.12 -17.42 9.13
CA TYR A 618 6.69 -17.73 9.04
C TYR A 618 6.42 -19.13 8.47
N LEU A 619 7.29 -19.65 7.57
CA LEU A 619 7.21 -21.05 7.12
C LEU A 619 7.51 -21.99 8.29
N ASP A 620 8.54 -21.67 9.08
CA ASP A 620 8.93 -22.44 10.26
C ASP A 620 7.86 -22.37 11.35
N TYR A 621 7.17 -21.24 11.51
CA TYR A 621 6.02 -21.14 12.41
C TYR A 621 4.90 -22.11 12.00
N LEU A 622 4.55 -22.16 10.70
CA LEU A 622 3.51 -23.07 10.16
C LEU A 622 3.85 -24.55 10.31
N GLY A 623 5.13 -24.90 10.09
CA GLY A 623 5.64 -26.26 10.19
C GLY A 623 5.72 -26.73 11.65
N ASN A 624 6.39 -25.95 12.51
CA ASN A 624 6.64 -26.31 13.90
C ASN A 624 5.36 -26.28 14.76
N ASN A 625 4.42 -25.36 14.49
CA ASN A 625 3.18 -25.24 15.27
C ASN A 625 1.96 -25.93 14.61
N GLY A 626 2.11 -26.53 13.43
CA GLY A 626 0.95 -27.04 12.67
C GLY A 626 0.19 -28.17 13.37
N ASP A 627 0.89 -29.05 14.09
CA ASP A 627 0.26 -30.10 14.90
C ASP A 627 -0.28 -29.55 16.25
N SER A 628 0.45 -28.64 16.90
CA SER A 628 0.11 -28.15 18.25
C SER A 628 -1.01 -27.10 18.27
N LEU A 629 -1.08 -26.25 17.24
CA LEU A 629 -2.20 -25.34 16.98
C LEU A 629 -3.32 -26.00 16.16
N GLY A 630 -3.26 -27.32 15.91
CA GLY A 630 -4.35 -28.09 15.31
C GLY A 630 -4.54 -27.95 13.79
N GLY A 631 -3.74 -27.14 13.10
CA GLY A 631 -3.80 -26.92 11.66
C GLY A 631 -3.71 -28.18 10.80
N THR A 632 -2.90 -29.15 11.22
CA THR A 632 -2.77 -30.47 10.58
C THR A 632 -3.73 -31.53 11.16
N GLY A 633 -4.45 -31.20 12.24
CA GLY A 633 -5.33 -32.11 12.98
C GLY A 633 -6.80 -31.97 12.58
N TRP A 634 -7.33 -30.75 12.60
CA TRP A 634 -8.77 -30.50 12.41
C TRP A 634 -9.22 -30.73 10.97
N ALA A 635 -10.19 -31.62 10.80
CA ALA A 635 -10.81 -31.94 9.52
C ALA A 635 -12.08 -31.10 9.32
N MET A 636 -11.93 -29.97 8.63
CA MET A 636 -12.93 -28.90 8.60
C MET A 636 -14.09 -29.14 7.63
N THR A 637 -15.26 -28.62 8.00
CA THR A 637 -16.48 -28.56 7.16
C THR A 637 -17.11 -27.16 7.14
N GLN A 638 -16.34 -26.15 7.56
CA GLN A 638 -16.72 -24.72 7.56
C GLN A 638 -15.46 -23.85 7.43
N PHE A 639 -15.65 -22.62 6.93
CA PHE A 639 -14.67 -21.55 6.85
C PHE A 639 -15.41 -20.20 7.00
N GLY A 640 -14.84 -19.22 7.70
CA GLY A 640 -15.52 -17.94 7.95
C GLY A 640 -14.74 -17.03 8.90
N TRP A 641 -15.38 -15.95 9.35
CA TRP A 641 -14.76 -14.93 10.21
C TRP A 641 -14.31 -15.47 11.58
N ASP A 642 -14.88 -16.57 12.06
CA ASP A 642 -14.48 -17.27 13.30
C ASP A 642 -13.40 -18.32 13.01
N VAL A 643 -13.64 -19.27 12.09
CA VAL A 643 -12.73 -20.43 11.88
C VAL A 643 -11.96 -20.37 10.55
N LYS A 644 -10.63 -20.28 10.63
CA LYS A 644 -9.71 -20.06 9.49
C LYS A 644 -8.98 -21.32 9.04
N TYR A 645 -9.00 -22.41 9.80
CA TYR A 645 -8.26 -23.67 9.52
C TYR A 645 -8.31 -24.13 8.04
N ALA A 646 -9.47 -24.12 7.40
CA ALA A 646 -9.60 -24.53 6.00
C ALA A 646 -8.83 -23.62 5.02
N GLY A 647 -8.78 -22.32 5.30
CA GLY A 647 -7.96 -21.34 4.55
C GLY A 647 -6.47 -21.57 4.75
N VAL A 648 -6.03 -21.81 5.99
CA VAL A 648 -4.64 -22.19 6.32
C VAL A 648 -4.23 -23.45 5.56
N GLN A 649 -5.06 -24.49 5.59
CA GLN A 649 -4.83 -25.77 4.94
C GLN A 649 -4.70 -25.61 3.42
N VAL A 650 -5.52 -24.75 2.81
CA VAL A 650 -5.44 -24.41 1.37
C VAL A 650 -4.19 -23.60 1.02
N LEU A 651 -3.74 -22.67 1.87
CA LEU A 651 -2.49 -21.92 1.65
C LEU A 651 -1.25 -22.80 1.83
N ALA A 652 -1.17 -23.63 2.88
CA ALA A 652 -0.09 -24.59 3.07
C ALA A 652 -0.01 -25.61 1.91
N ALA A 653 -1.16 -26.07 1.41
CA ALA A 653 -1.24 -26.88 0.19
C ALA A 653 -0.73 -26.14 -1.06
N LYS A 654 -1.02 -24.84 -1.22
CA LYS A 654 -0.46 -23.99 -2.29
C LYS A 654 1.06 -23.95 -2.18
N PHE A 655 1.62 -23.71 -1.00
CA PHE A 655 3.08 -23.67 -0.78
C PHE A 655 3.75 -25.02 -1.08
N LEU A 656 3.10 -26.15 -0.73
CA LEU A 656 3.56 -27.48 -1.10
C LEU A 656 3.56 -27.70 -2.63
N MET A 657 2.46 -27.34 -3.31
CA MET A 657 2.36 -27.44 -4.77
C MET A 657 3.34 -26.51 -5.51
N GLN A 658 3.76 -25.41 -4.87
CA GLN A 658 4.82 -24.51 -5.36
C GLN A 658 6.25 -25.04 -5.13
N GLY A 659 6.43 -26.16 -4.41
CA GLY A 659 7.76 -26.62 -3.95
C GLY A 659 8.35 -25.75 -2.83
N ARG A 660 7.56 -24.85 -2.24
CA ARG A 660 7.96 -23.89 -1.19
C ARG A 660 7.79 -24.42 0.24
N GLY A 661 7.33 -25.66 0.42
CA GLY A 661 7.21 -26.30 1.73
C GLY A 661 8.55 -26.57 2.43
N GLY A 662 9.68 -26.56 1.70
CA GLY A 662 11.02 -26.74 2.27
C GLY A 662 11.14 -28.04 3.08
N HIS A 663 11.82 -27.97 4.23
CA HIS A 663 11.96 -29.11 5.14
C HIS A 663 10.64 -29.47 5.88
N HIS A 664 9.65 -28.57 5.90
CA HIS A 664 8.31 -28.80 6.46
C HIS A 664 7.34 -29.48 5.50
N SER A 665 7.79 -29.88 4.30
CA SER A 665 6.94 -30.53 3.29
C SER A 665 6.10 -31.71 3.85
N PRO A 666 6.60 -32.61 4.73
CA PRO A 666 5.80 -33.67 5.34
C PRO A 666 4.69 -33.17 6.29
N VAL A 667 4.86 -31.99 6.90
CA VAL A 667 3.80 -31.32 7.68
C VAL A 667 2.78 -30.71 6.73
N PHE A 668 3.24 -30.12 5.63
CA PHE A 668 2.39 -29.49 4.61
C PHE A 668 1.58 -30.53 3.82
N GLU A 669 2.06 -31.77 3.71
CA GLU A 669 1.26 -32.91 3.22
C GLU A 669 0.08 -33.22 4.15
N LYS A 670 0.23 -33.12 5.48
CA LYS A 670 -0.91 -33.24 6.41
C LYS A 670 -1.90 -32.10 6.21
N TYR A 671 -1.43 -30.85 6.07
CA TYR A 671 -2.29 -29.71 5.74
C TYR A 671 -3.04 -29.94 4.42
N GLN A 672 -2.37 -30.47 3.38
CA GLN A 672 -3.02 -30.80 2.11
C GLN A 672 -4.13 -31.84 2.30
N GLN A 673 -3.91 -32.91 3.08
CA GLN A 673 -4.95 -33.92 3.37
C GLN A 673 -6.20 -33.32 4.02
N LYS A 674 -6.07 -32.24 4.81
CA LYS A 674 -7.22 -31.53 5.39
C LYS A 674 -7.90 -30.57 4.42
N ALA A 675 -7.13 -29.92 3.52
CA ALA A 675 -7.70 -29.17 2.40
C ALA A 675 -8.50 -30.10 1.47
N ASP A 676 -7.91 -31.23 1.04
CA ASP A 676 -8.55 -32.26 0.24
C ASP A 676 -9.84 -32.76 0.93
N TYR A 677 -9.79 -33.03 2.24
CA TYR A 677 -10.97 -33.39 3.03
C TYR A 677 -12.07 -32.33 2.98
N PHE A 678 -11.76 -31.03 3.14
CA PHE A 678 -12.75 -29.95 3.08
C PHE A 678 -13.44 -29.90 1.71
N MET A 679 -12.65 -29.98 0.63
CA MET A 679 -13.16 -29.99 -0.76
C MET A 679 -14.09 -31.18 -1.00
N CYS A 680 -13.67 -32.39 -0.61
CA CYS A 680 -14.47 -33.60 -0.72
C CYS A 680 -15.76 -33.52 0.12
N SER A 681 -15.69 -32.95 1.32
CA SER A 681 -16.83 -32.80 2.23
C SER A 681 -17.88 -31.84 1.70
N CYS A 682 -17.47 -30.74 1.05
CA CYS A 682 -18.38 -29.84 0.34
C CYS A 682 -19.03 -30.52 -0.88
N LEU A 683 -18.26 -31.34 -1.61
CA LEU A 683 -18.75 -32.09 -2.78
C LEU A 683 -19.72 -33.23 -2.46
N GLY A 684 -19.83 -33.67 -1.20
CA GLY A 684 -20.61 -34.86 -0.85
C GLY A 684 -19.85 -36.18 -1.06
N LYS A 685 -18.54 -36.11 -1.28
CA LYS A 685 -17.64 -37.25 -1.57
C LYS A 685 -16.66 -37.57 -0.42
N GLY A 686 -16.69 -36.79 0.68
CA GLY A 686 -15.92 -37.02 1.90
C GLY A 686 -16.55 -38.04 2.84
N SER A 687 -15.86 -38.38 3.92
CA SER A 687 -16.35 -39.32 4.96
C SER A 687 -17.38 -38.69 5.91
N ARG A 688 -17.37 -37.36 6.07
CA ARG A 688 -18.42 -36.56 6.71
C ARG A 688 -18.64 -35.31 5.86
N ASN A 689 -19.80 -35.22 5.23
CA ASN A 689 -20.10 -34.18 4.25
C ASN A 689 -20.81 -32.97 4.89
N VAL A 690 -20.71 -31.81 4.22
CA VAL A 690 -21.55 -30.65 4.52
C VAL A 690 -22.98 -30.99 4.13
N HIS A 691 -23.96 -30.56 4.93
CA HIS A 691 -25.37 -30.76 4.59
C HIS A 691 -25.75 -29.88 3.38
N ARG A 692 -26.85 -30.23 2.70
CA ARG A 692 -27.38 -29.44 1.58
C ARG A 692 -28.90 -29.30 1.69
N THR A 693 -29.42 -28.17 1.25
CA THR A 693 -30.86 -28.00 1.02
C THR A 693 -31.32 -28.92 -0.13
N PRO A 694 -32.63 -29.22 -0.24
CA PRO A 694 -33.20 -29.90 -1.41
C PRO A 694 -32.79 -29.30 -2.76
N GLY A 695 -32.67 -27.97 -2.85
CA GLY A 695 -32.18 -27.21 -4.01
C GLY A 695 -30.67 -27.24 -4.23
N GLY A 696 -29.89 -27.90 -3.37
CA GLY A 696 -28.46 -28.14 -3.56
C GLY A 696 -27.51 -27.08 -3.00
N LEU A 697 -28.01 -26.11 -2.24
CA LEU A 697 -27.18 -25.13 -1.52
C LEU A 697 -26.46 -25.80 -0.34
N LEU A 698 -25.18 -25.52 -0.13
CA LEU A 698 -24.44 -25.88 1.08
C LEU A 698 -25.12 -25.27 2.31
N PHE A 699 -25.52 -26.10 3.27
CA PHE A 699 -26.23 -25.65 4.47
C PHE A 699 -25.45 -26.02 5.74
N ARG A 700 -25.18 -25.02 6.58
CA ARG A 700 -24.38 -25.15 7.81
C ARG A 700 -25.13 -24.75 9.08
N GLN A 701 -25.93 -23.69 9.01
CA GLN A 701 -26.74 -23.15 10.12
C GLN A 701 -27.86 -22.25 9.57
N ARG A 702 -28.78 -21.77 10.43
CA ARG A 702 -29.91 -20.91 10.01
C ARG A 702 -29.50 -19.47 9.74
N TRP A 703 -29.08 -18.74 10.79
CA TRP A 703 -28.67 -17.34 10.69
C TRP A 703 -27.43 -17.19 9.81
N ASN A 704 -27.57 -16.40 8.74
CA ASN A 704 -26.52 -16.07 7.79
C ASN A 704 -25.75 -17.30 7.29
N ASN A 705 -26.46 -18.24 6.69
CA ASN A 705 -25.86 -19.42 6.05
C ASN A 705 -24.93 -19.02 4.88
N MET A 706 -25.25 -17.93 4.17
CA MET A 706 -24.50 -17.51 2.98
C MET A 706 -23.01 -17.23 3.22
N GLN A 707 -22.60 -16.85 4.43
CA GLN A 707 -21.16 -16.72 4.76
C GLN A 707 -20.38 -18.02 4.49
N PHE A 708 -20.96 -19.19 4.77
CA PHE A 708 -20.34 -20.49 4.57
C PHE A 708 -20.44 -20.94 3.12
N VAL A 709 -21.50 -20.54 2.41
CA VAL A 709 -21.68 -20.80 0.98
C VAL A 709 -20.59 -20.06 0.19
N THR A 710 -20.44 -18.75 0.39
CA THR A 710 -19.52 -17.94 -0.41
C THR A 710 -18.06 -18.23 -0.04
N SER A 711 -17.74 -18.43 1.24
CA SER A 711 -16.39 -18.78 1.70
C SER A 711 -15.96 -20.16 1.19
N ALA A 712 -16.82 -21.19 1.28
CA ALA A 712 -16.51 -22.52 0.76
C ALA A 712 -16.42 -22.53 -0.76
N SER A 713 -17.34 -21.84 -1.46
CA SER A 713 -17.30 -21.71 -2.93
C SER A 713 -16.03 -21.02 -3.41
N PHE A 714 -15.50 -20.06 -2.65
CA PHE A 714 -14.22 -19.42 -2.95
C PHE A 714 -13.06 -20.41 -2.78
N LEU A 715 -12.98 -21.12 -1.66
CA LEU A 715 -11.95 -22.15 -1.44
C LEU A 715 -12.01 -23.26 -2.52
N LEU A 716 -13.20 -23.73 -2.88
CA LEU A 716 -13.42 -24.69 -3.97
C LEU A 716 -12.90 -24.16 -5.32
N THR A 717 -13.15 -22.87 -5.61
CA THR A 717 -12.72 -22.20 -6.84
C THR A 717 -11.19 -22.12 -6.92
N ILE A 718 -10.52 -21.56 -5.91
CA ILE A 718 -9.05 -21.41 -5.93
C ILE A 718 -8.34 -22.76 -5.88
N TYR A 719 -8.89 -23.76 -5.18
CA TYR A 719 -8.26 -25.08 -5.10
C TYR A 719 -8.38 -25.85 -6.42
N SER A 720 -9.47 -25.63 -7.18
CA SER A 720 -9.57 -26.15 -8.55
C SER A 720 -8.47 -25.58 -9.45
N ASP A 721 -8.18 -24.30 -9.32
CA ASP A 721 -7.14 -23.62 -10.07
C ASP A 721 -5.72 -24.04 -9.64
N TYR A 722 -5.49 -24.30 -8.35
CA TYR A 722 -4.22 -24.86 -7.84
C TYR A 722 -3.98 -26.29 -8.33
N LEU A 723 -5.00 -27.14 -8.26
CA LEU A 723 -4.94 -28.52 -8.77
C LEU A 723 -4.71 -28.55 -10.29
N THR A 724 -5.39 -27.67 -11.04
CA THR A 724 -5.17 -27.49 -12.48
C THR A 724 -3.73 -27.07 -12.77
N SER A 725 -3.23 -26.06 -12.06
CA SER A 725 -1.84 -25.57 -12.17
C SER A 725 -0.78 -26.62 -11.79
N ALA A 726 -1.12 -27.55 -10.88
CA ALA A 726 -0.26 -28.66 -10.46
C ALA A 726 -0.39 -29.93 -11.34
N GLY A 727 -1.32 -29.96 -12.31
CA GLY A 727 -1.64 -31.18 -13.07
C GLY A 727 -2.24 -32.32 -12.22
N LYS A 728 -2.89 -31.99 -11.09
CA LYS A 728 -3.41 -32.95 -10.11
C LYS A 728 -4.93 -33.08 -10.16
N ASN A 729 -5.44 -34.23 -9.74
CA ASN A 729 -6.85 -34.45 -9.42
C ASN A 729 -7.03 -34.63 -7.91
N LEU A 730 -8.18 -34.23 -7.38
CA LEU A 730 -8.57 -34.44 -5.99
C LEU A 730 -8.97 -35.91 -5.76
N LYS A 731 -8.57 -36.49 -4.62
CA LYS A 731 -8.90 -37.87 -4.24
C LYS A 731 -9.86 -37.86 -3.06
N CYS A 732 -11.12 -38.26 -3.28
CA CYS A 732 -12.13 -38.35 -2.23
C CYS A 732 -12.45 -39.80 -1.86
N ALA A 733 -13.13 -40.00 -0.72
CA ALA A 733 -13.56 -41.32 -0.27
C ALA A 733 -14.55 -41.97 -1.26
N ALA A 734 -15.44 -41.17 -1.86
CA ALA A 734 -16.32 -41.58 -2.95
C ALA A 734 -15.71 -41.38 -4.36
N GLY A 735 -14.39 -41.62 -4.50
CA GLY A 735 -13.67 -41.61 -5.76
C GLY A 735 -12.96 -40.30 -6.12
N ASN A 736 -12.31 -40.28 -7.29
CA ASN A 736 -11.59 -39.11 -7.77
C ASN A 736 -12.54 -37.98 -8.19
N VAL A 737 -12.01 -36.76 -8.18
CA VAL A 737 -12.67 -35.52 -8.58
C VAL A 737 -11.71 -34.74 -9.47
N SER A 738 -12.20 -34.27 -10.63
CA SER A 738 -11.40 -33.38 -11.48
C SER A 738 -11.46 -31.93 -10.99
N PRO A 739 -10.46 -31.10 -11.30
CA PRO A 739 -10.55 -29.65 -11.07
C PRO A 739 -11.80 -29.03 -11.72
N SER A 740 -12.20 -29.50 -12.91
CA SER A 740 -13.42 -29.03 -13.57
C SER A 740 -14.69 -29.36 -12.80
N GLU A 741 -14.80 -30.55 -12.19
CA GLU A 741 -15.93 -30.92 -11.32
C GLU A 741 -15.99 -30.03 -10.06
N LEU A 742 -14.83 -29.77 -9.44
CA LEU A 742 -14.71 -28.92 -8.27
C LEU A 742 -15.16 -27.47 -8.56
N LEU A 743 -14.73 -26.93 -9.70
CA LEU A 743 -15.15 -25.62 -10.20
C LEU A 743 -16.64 -25.58 -10.59
N SER A 744 -17.15 -26.64 -11.22
CA SER A 744 -18.58 -26.73 -11.57
C SER A 744 -19.48 -26.74 -10.34
N PHE A 745 -19.04 -27.35 -9.23
CA PHE A 745 -19.78 -27.27 -7.97
C PHE A 745 -19.68 -25.87 -7.33
N ALA A 746 -18.51 -25.24 -7.31
CA ALA A 746 -18.39 -23.85 -6.86
C ALA A 746 -19.27 -22.89 -7.68
N LYS A 747 -19.36 -23.11 -9.01
CA LYS A 747 -20.25 -22.38 -9.91
C LYS A 747 -21.73 -22.57 -9.51
N SER A 748 -22.18 -23.80 -9.24
CA SER A 748 -23.60 -24.03 -8.92
C SER A 748 -24.06 -23.34 -7.64
N GLN A 749 -23.17 -23.15 -6.66
CA GLN A 749 -23.46 -22.36 -5.46
C GLN A 749 -23.63 -20.86 -5.78
N VAL A 750 -22.82 -20.32 -6.70
CA VAL A 750 -22.97 -18.92 -7.18
C VAL A 750 -24.21 -18.78 -8.05
N ASP A 751 -24.50 -19.73 -8.92
CA ASP A 751 -25.73 -19.73 -9.72
C ASP A 751 -26.98 -19.76 -8.82
N TYR A 752 -26.99 -20.60 -7.78
CA TYR A 752 -28.04 -20.63 -6.76
C TYR A 752 -28.21 -19.26 -6.08
N ILE A 753 -27.12 -18.58 -5.72
CA ILE A 753 -27.15 -17.22 -5.16
C ILE A 753 -27.76 -16.20 -6.14
N LEU A 754 -27.50 -16.34 -7.44
CA LEU A 754 -27.94 -15.39 -8.47
C LEU A 754 -29.33 -15.72 -9.06
N GLY A 755 -29.90 -16.90 -8.78
CA GLY A 755 -31.30 -17.22 -9.06
C GLY A 755 -31.62 -18.68 -9.39
N ASP A 756 -30.63 -19.54 -9.61
CA ASP A 756 -30.83 -20.95 -10.02
C ASP A 756 -31.16 -21.84 -8.80
N ASN A 757 -32.29 -21.53 -8.15
CA ASN A 757 -32.78 -22.18 -6.94
C ASN A 757 -34.31 -22.44 -7.03
N PRO A 758 -34.89 -23.26 -6.13
CA PRO A 758 -36.31 -23.63 -6.19
C PRO A 758 -37.32 -22.46 -6.12
N ARG A 759 -36.88 -21.25 -5.73
CA ARG A 759 -37.72 -20.04 -5.65
C ARG A 759 -37.57 -19.11 -6.86
N ALA A 760 -36.59 -19.35 -7.73
CA ALA A 760 -36.15 -18.43 -8.78
C ALA A 760 -35.88 -17.00 -8.25
N THR A 761 -35.30 -16.89 -7.04
CA THR A 761 -34.98 -15.62 -6.35
C THR A 761 -33.48 -15.42 -6.26
N SER A 762 -32.94 -14.33 -6.80
CA SER A 762 -31.57 -13.92 -6.52
C SER A 762 -31.45 -13.47 -5.05
N TYR A 763 -30.54 -14.09 -4.31
CA TYR A 763 -30.14 -13.65 -2.96
C TYR A 763 -29.13 -12.49 -2.99
N MET A 764 -28.67 -12.08 -4.19
CA MET A 764 -28.02 -10.79 -4.41
C MET A 764 -29.08 -9.70 -4.68
N VAL A 765 -29.14 -8.71 -3.79
CA VAL A 765 -30.04 -7.55 -3.90
C VAL A 765 -29.70 -6.74 -5.16
N GLY A 766 -30.71 -6.38 -5.95
CA GLY A 766 -30.52 -5.61 -7.19
C GLY A 766 -30.03 -6.43 -8.39
N TYR A 767 -29.96 -7.77 -8.29
CA TYR A 767 -29.59 -8.67 -9.39
C TYR A 767 -30.78 -9.52 -9.85
N GLY A 768 -30.89 -9.74 -11.17
CA GLY A 768 -32.03 -10.43 -11.77
C GLY A 768 -33.35 -9.64 -11.70
N SER A 769 -34.47 -10.33 -11.96
CA SER A 769 -35.83 -9.76 -11.90
C SER A 769 -36.50 -9.90 -10.53
N ASN A 770 -36.09 -10.92 -9.75
CA ASN A 770 -36.68 -11.33 -8.48
C ASN A 770 -35.57 -11.40 -7.42
N TYR A 771 -35.62 -10.52 -6.42
CA TYR A 771 -34.61 -10.38 -5.36
C TYR A 771 -35.21 -9.68 -4.11
N PRO A 772 -34.62 -9.86 -2.91
CA PRO A 772 -35.09 -9.27 -1.66
C PRO A 772 -35.30 -7.75 -1.73
N ARG A 773 -36.38 -7.28 -1.11
CA ARG A 773 -36.83 -5.88 -1.07
C ARG A 773 -36.95 -5.33 0.35
N GLN A 774 -36.97 -6.18 1.37
CA GLN A 774 -37.10 -5.79 2.78
C GLN A 774 -35.85 -6.25 3.52
N VAL A 775 -34.71 -5.65 3.19
CA VAL A 775 -33.40 -6.05 3.70
C VAL A 775 -33.24 -5.55 5.13
N HIS A 776 -32.73 -6.40 6.03
CA HIS A 776 -32.38 -5.98 7.39
C HIS A 776 -31.12 -5.09 7.34
N HIS A 777 -31.29 -3.83 6.93
CA HIS A 777 -30.22 -2.85 6.85
C HIS A 777 -30.76 -1.43 7.07
N ARG A 778 -30.26 -0.74 8.10
CA ARG A 778 -30.76 0.58 8.52
C ARG A 778 -30.64 1.63 7.41
N GLY A 779 -29.49 1.69 6.75
CA GLY A 779 -29.27 2.62 5.62
C GLY A 779 -30.08 2.28 4.35
N SER A 780 -30.60 1.05 4.22
CA SER A 780 -31.43 0.61 3.07
C SER A 780 -32.88 1.01 3.30
N SER A 781 -33.40 0.61 4.47
CA SER A 781 -34.79 0.74 4.89
C SER A 781 -35.25 2.14 5.27
N ILE A 782 -34.33 3.04 5.64
CA ILE A 782 -34.62 4.42 6.01
C ILE A 782 -34.35 5.35 4.83
N VAL A 783 -35.23 6.31 4.56
CA VAL A 783 -35.05 7.30 3.48
C VAL A 783 -33.70 8.03 3.59
N SER A 784 -32.98 8.12 2.47
CA SER A 784 -31.70 8.82 2.38
C SER A 784 -31.76 10.24 2.94
N ILE A 785 -30.73 10.64 3.70
CA ILE A 785 -30.53 12.01 4.19
C ILE A 785 -30.54 13.08 3.08
N LYS A 786 -30.19 12.69 1.84
CA LYS A 786 -30.19 13.58 0.67
C LYS A 786 -31.58 13.76 0.03
N VAL A 787 -32.54 12.91 0.41
CA VAL A 787 -33.95 12.99 0.00
C VAL A 787 -34.79 13.61 1.11
N ASN A 788 -34.53 13.24 2.37
CA ASN A 788 -35.13 13.87 3.54
C ASN A 788 -34.08 14.10 4.65
N PRO A 789 -33.62 15.34 4.86
CA PRO A 789 -32.61 15.67 5.87
C PRO A 789 -33.17 15.76 7.29
N SER A 790 -34.47 15.58 7.52
CA SER A 790 -35.01 15.50 8.88
C SER A 790 -34.40 14.33 9.65
N PHE A 791 -34.13 14.54 10.95
CA PHE A 791 -33.49 13.56 11.83
C PHE A 791 -34.44 12.43 12.22
N VAL A 792 -34.01 11.18 11.99
CA VAL A 792 -34.70 9.95 12.34
C VAL A 792 -34.25 9.49 13.72
N THR A 793 -35.10 9.72 14.73
CA THR A 793 -34.80 9.35 16.11
C THR A 793 -34.73 7.83 16.31
N CYS A 794 -33.92 7.38 17.27
CA CYS A 794 -33.73 5.97 17.67
C CYS A 794 -35.01 5.10 17.62
N ARG A 795 -36.12 5.58 18.21
CA ARG A 795 -37.41 4.87 18.22
C ARG A 795 -38.37 5.30 17.11
N GLY A 796 -38.26 6.52 16.57
CA GLY A 796 -39.03 6.95 15.40
C GLY A 796 -38.69 6.13 14.14
N GLY A 797 -37.44 5.68 14.03
CA GLY A 797 -37.01 4.74 13.00
C GLY A 797 -37.66 3.37 13.09
N TYR A 798 -37.80 2.82 14.32
CA TYR A 798 -38.53 1.58 14.55
C TYR A 798 -40.03 1.71 14.23
N ALA A 799 -40.64 2.84 14.61
CA ALA A 799 -42.07 3.09 14.39
C ALA A 799 -42.42 3.33 12.91
N THR A 800 -41.50 3.91 12.12
CA THR A 800 -41.77 4.34 10.73
C THR A 800 -41.21 3.40 9.67
N TRP A 801 -39.98 2.90 9.86
CA TRP A 801 -39.21 2.24 8.79
C TRP A 801 -39.00 0.75 9.03
N PHE A 802 -38.64 0.34 10.26
CA PHE A 802 -38.33 -1.07 10.55
C PHE A 802 -39.51 -2.01 10.24
N SER A 803 -40.69 -1.68 10.76
CA SER A 803 -41.94 -2.47 10.65
C SER A 803 -42.67 -2.32 9.30
N SER A 804 -42.21 -1.42 8.42
CA SER A 804 -42.90 -1.11 7.17
C SER A 804 -42.79 -2.27 6.17
N LYS A 805 -43.89 -2.93 5.83
CA LYS A 805 -43.88 -4.00 4.82
C LYS A 805 -43.79 -3.49 3.36
N ALA A 806 -43.36 -2.24 3.17
CA ALA A 806 -42.95 -1.69 1.87
C ALA A 806 -41.49 -2.04 1.57
N SER A 807 -41.12 -2.03 0.28
CA SER A 807 -39.73 -2.15 -0.15
C SER A 807 -38.86 -1.02 0.39
N ASP A 808 -37.60 -1.34 0.69
CA ASP A 808 -36.60 -0.38 1.15
C ASP A 808 -36.43 0.79 0.14
N PRO A 809 -36.44 2.06 0.61
CA PRO A 809 -36.35 3.24 -0.26
C PRO A 809 -34.99 3.40 -0.94
N ASN A 810 -33.90 2.86 -0.37
CA ASN A 810 -32.56 2.93 -0.94
C ASN A 810 -32.11 1.52 -1.37
N LEU A 811 -32.01 1.24 -2.67
CA LEU A 811 -31.58 -0.08 -3.14
C LEU A 811 -30.13 -0.38 -2.73
N LEU A 812 -29.95 -1.38 -1.87
CA LEU A 812 -28.67 -1.90 -1.39
C LEU A 812 -28.01 -2.84 -2.42
N THR A 813 -27.76 -2.33 -3.63
CA THR A 813 -27.26 -3.09 -4.78
C THR A 813 -26.03 -3.93 -4.43
N GLY A 814 -26.11 -5.24 -4.70
CA GLY A 814 -25.03 -6.21 -4.57
C GLY A 814 -24.96 -6.95 -3.24
N ALA A 815 -25.69 -6.53 -2.21
CA ALA A 815 -25.67 -7.19 -0.92
C ALA A 815 -26.14 -8.66 -1.01
N ILE A 816 -25.38 -9.58 -0.39
CA ILE A 816 -25.78 -10.98 -0.19
C ILE A 816 -26.42 -11.10 1.18
N VAL A 817 -27.74 -11.27 1.20
CA VAL A 817 -28.50 -11.53 2.43
C VAL A 817 -28.18 -12.92 3.00
N GLY A 818 -28.49 -13.16 4.28
CA GLY A 818 -28.20 -14.40 5.01
C GLY A 818 -28.67 -15.69 4.35
N GLY A 819 -29.73 -15.64 3.53
CA GLY A 819 -30.15 -16.72 2.63
C GLY A 819 -31.36 -17.53 3.13
N PRO A 820 -31.72 -18.63 2.42
CA PRO A 820 -32.86 -19.47 2.77
C PRO A 820 -32.55 -20.42 3.93
N ASP A 821 -33.60 -21.07 4.45
CA ASP A 821 -33.51 -22.12 5.45
C ASP A 821 -33.00 -23.46 4.86
N ALA A 822 -32.98 -24.51 5.70
CA ALA A 822 -32.55 -25.86 5.33
C ALA A 822 -33.41 -26.52 4.22
N TYR A 823 -34.56 -25.93 3.88
CA TYR A 823 -35.56 -26.45 2.95
C TYR A 823 -35.82 -25.48 1.78
N ASP A 824 -34.85 -24.61 1.49
CA ASP A 824 -34.90 -23.58 0.44
C ASP A 824 -35.97 -22.50 0.65
N ASN A 825 -36.57 -22.36 1.84
CA ASN A 825 -37.56 -21.32 2.12
C ASN A 825 -36.90 -19.98 2.47
N PHE A 826 -37.44 -18.90 1.93
CA PHE A 826 -37.00 -17.54 2.20
C PHE A 826 -38.18 -16.58 2.36
N ALA A 827 -38.24 -15.86 3.48
CA ALA A 827 -39.20 -14.79 3.73
C ALA A 827 -38.49 -13.42 3.64
N ASP A 828 -38.82 -12.65 2.61
CA ASP A 828 -38.33 -11.28 2.37
C ASP A 828 -38.98 -10.29 3.34
N GLU A 829 -38.58 -10.37 4.61
CA GLU A 829 -39.12 -9.56 5.72
C GLU A 829 -37.98 -8.95 6.53
N ARG A 830 -38.05 -7.65 6.82
CA ARG A 830 -36.95 -6.89 7.47
C ARG A 830 -36.69 -7.30 8.91
N ASP A 831 -37.71 -7.85 9.56
CA ASP A 831 -37.70 -8.44 10.89
C ASP A 831 -37.10 -9.87 10.90
N ASN A 832 -36.95 -10.52 9.75
CA ASN A 832 -36.35 -11.86 9.58
C ASN A 832 -34.82 -11.78 9.34
N TYR A 833 -34.10 -11.15 10.27
CA TYR A 833 -32.66 -10.88 10.15
C TYR A 833 -31.81 -12.13 9.90
N GLU A 834 -32.20 -13.32 10.40
CA GLU A 834 -31.51 -14.59 10.11
C GLU A 834 -31.31 -14.83 8.61
N GLN A 835 -32.27 -14.39 7.79
CA GLN A 835 -32.30 -14.57 6.33
C GLN A 835 -32.06 -13.27 5.56
N THR A 836 -32.56 -12.13 6.03
CA THR A 836 -32.59 -10.86 5.27
C THR A 836 -31.47 -9.88 5.62
N GLU A 837 -30.64 -10.17 6.62
CA GLU A 837 -29.45 -9.36 6.94
C GLU A 837 -28.28 -9.71 6.01
N PRO A 838 -27.66 -8.72 5.34
CA PRO A 838 -26.40 -8.90 4.63
C PRO A 838 -25.20 -8.52 5.51
N ALA A 839 -24.08 -9.23 5.35
CA ALA A 839 -22.84 -8.90 6.05
C ALA A 839 -21.66 -8.71 5.08
N THR A 840 -20.72 -7.85 5.45
CA THR A 840 -19.49 -7.56 4.68
C THR A 840 -18.74 -8.83 4.23
N TYR A 841 -18.58 -9.80 5.13
CA TYR A 841 -17.90 -11.07 4.85
C TYR A 841 -18.70 -12.06 3.99
N ASN A 842 -20.00 -11.86 3.78
CA ASN A 842 -20.77 -12.65 2.79
C ASN A 842 -20.30 -12.33 1.37
N ASN A 843 -20.09 -11.02 1.11
CA ASN A 843 -19.75 -10.49 -0.21
C ASN A 843 -18.27 -10.63 -0.57
N ALA A 844 -17.36 -10.50 0.40
CA ALA A 844 -15.91 -10.46 0.13
C ALA A 844 -15.36 -11.66 -0.67
N PRO A 845 -15.76 -12.92 -0.41
CA PRO A 845 -15.30 -14.07 -1.20
C PRO A 845 -15.85 -14.08 -2.64
N LEU A 846 -17.03 -13.52 -2.88
CA LEU A 846 -17.65 -13.55 -4.22
C LEU A 846 -16.87 -12.73 -5.26
N LEU A 847 -16.11 -11.71 -4.85
CA LEU A 847 -15.32 -10.87 -5.76
C LEU A 847 -14.42 -11.76 -6.64
N GLY A 848 -13.70 -12.70 -6.01
CA GLY A 848 -12.82 -13.62 -6.70
C GLY A 848 -13.57 -14.59 -7.60
N ILE A 849 -14.62 -15.24 -7.10
CA ILE A 849 -15.38 -16.24 -7.86
C ILE A 849 -16.04 -15.61 -9.09
N LEU A 850 -16.68 -14.46 -8.92
CA LEU A 850 -17.38 -13.77 -10.02
C LEU A 850 -16.40 -13.29 -11.10
N ALA A 851 -15.23 -12.79 -10.71
CA ALA A 851 -14.14 -12.49 -11.65
C ALA A 851 -13.65 -13.76 -12.38
N ARG A 852 -13.46 -14.88 -11.66
CA ARG A 852 -13.00 -16.16 -12.19
C ARG A 852 -14.03 -16.88 -13.08
N LEU A 853 -15.32 -16.69 -12.84
CA LEU A 853 -16.41 -17.17 -13.71
C LEU A 853 -16.59 -16.26 -14.94
N LYS A 854 -16.39 -14.94 -14.83
CA LYS A 854 -16.47 -14.00 -15.95
C LYS A 854 -15.28 -14.07 -16.90
N GLY A 855 -14.06 -14.16 -16.37
CA GLY A 855 -12.80 -14.16 -17.16
C GLY A 855 -12.19 -15.54 -17.44
N GLY A 856 -12.70 -16.58 -16.79
CA GLY A 856 -12.16 -17.94 -16.88
C GLY A 856 -10.77 -18.11 -16.23
N HIS A 857 -10.14 -19.26 -16.47
CA HIS A 857 -8.78 -19.58 -16.02
C HIS A 857 -7.70 -18.84 -16.83
N SER A 858 -8.06 -18.41 -18.06
CA SER A 858 -7.24 -17.63 -18.99
C SER A 858 -5.84 -18.19 -19.31
N GLY A 859 -5.56 -19.45 -18.98
CA GLY A 859 -4.22 -20.06 -19.08
C GLY A 859 -3.23 -19.60 -18.00
N TYR A 860 -3.64 -18.82 -17.01
CA TYR A 860 -2.77 -18.43 -15.90
C TYR A 860 -2.46 -19.63 -15.00
N ASN A 861 -1.27 -19.63 -14.38
CA ASN A 861 -0.88 -20.59 -13.36
C ASN A 861 -0.85 -19.89 -12.00
N GLN A 862 -1.76 -20.26 -11.10
CA GLN A 862 -2.00 -19.64 -9.80
C GLN A 862 -0.97 -20.07 -8.73
N LEU A 863 -0.03 -20.94 -9.09
CA LEU A 863 1.14 -21.29 -8.28
C LEU A 863 2.35 -20.39 -8.60
N LEU A 864 2.33 -19.60 -9.69
CA LEU A 864 3.38 -18.62 -9.97
C LEU A 864 3.27 -17.37 -9.06
N PRO A 865 4.34 -16.56 -8.96
CA PRO A 865 4.30 -15.29 -8.23
C PRO A 865 3.17 -14.35 -8.69
N VAL A 866 2.59 -13.63 -7.72
CA VAL A 866 1.46 -12.72 -7.93
C VAL A 866 1.96 -11.48 -8.68
N ILE A 867 1.58 -11.35 -9.95
CA ILE A 867 1.83 -10.16 -10.77
C ILE A 867 0.49 -9.56 -11.16
N LEU A 868 0.09 -8.51 -10.45
CA LEU A 868 -1.14 -7.76 -10.74
C LEU A 868 -0.88 -6.73 -11.85
N PRO A 869 -1.79 -6.58 -12.83
CA PRO A 869 -1.70 -5.50 -13.79
C PRO A 869 -1.98 -4.16 -13.10
N ALA A 870 -1.45 -3.06 -13.65
CA ALA A 870 -1.92 -1.74 -13.26
C ALA A 870 -3.42 -1.62 -13.61
N PRO A 871 -4.29 -1.16 -12.70
CA PRO A 871 -5.66 -0.82 -13.05
C PRO A 871 -5.62 0.32 -14.06
N LYS A 872 -6.59 0.32 -14.99
CA LYS A 872 -6.84 1.53 -15.79
C LYS A 872 -7.14 2.66 -14.81
N PRO A 873 -6.55 3.86 -14.97
CA PRO A 873 -6.77 4.95 -14.03
C PRO A 873 -8.27 5.22 -13.93
N VAL A 874 -8.80 5.17 -12.70
CA VAL A 874 -10.18 5.59 -12.42
C VAL A 874 -10.23 7.07 -12.78
N ILE A 875 -10.85 7.40 -13.92
CA ILE A 875 -10.96 8.77 -14.37
C ILE A 875 -11.94 9.48 -13.43
N SER A 876 -11.40 10.07 -12.38
CA SER A 876 -12.03 11.21 -11.73
C SER A 876 -12.31 12.22 -12.83
N GLN A 877 -13.59 12.53 -13.06
CA GLN A 877 -13.94 13.57 -14.04
C GLN A 877 -13.21 14.86 -13.62
N PRO A 878 -12.37 15.44 -14.48
CA PRO A 878 -11.55 16.57 -14.09
C PRO A 878 -12.46 17.71 -13.65
N LYS A 879 -12.19 18.25 -12.46
CA LYS A 879 -12.86 19.46 -11.95
C LYS A 879 -12.74 20.54 -13.03
N PRO A 880 -13.84 21.05 -13.60
CA PRO A 880 -13.77 21.84 -14.82
C PRO A 880 -13.18 23.22 -14.54
N THR A 881 -11.89 23.38 -14.79
CA THR A 881 -11.27 24.69 -15.01
C THR A 881 -11.97 25.36 -16.20
N PRO A 882 -12.42 26.62 -16.09
CA PRO A 882 -13.29 27.23 -17.09
C PRO A 882 -12.55 27.51 -18.41
N ALA A 883 -12.66 26.57 -19.35
CA ALA A 883 -12.36 26.82 -20.76
C ALA A 883 -13.40 27.79 -21.37
N PRO A 884 -13.02 28.65 -22.33
CA PRO A 884 -13.85 29.75 -22.80
C PRO A 884 -15.16 29.28 -23.43
N ALA A 885 -16.23 30.04 -23.19
CA ALA A 885 -17.61 29.65 -23.48
C ALA A 885 -17.84 29.29 -24.95
N LYS A 886 -18.37 28.09 -25.19
CA LYS A 886 -18.95 27.66 -26.47
C LYS A 886 -20.42 27.28 -26.24
N SER A 887 -21.24 27.43 -27.27
CA SER A 887 -22.70 27.57 -27.14
C SER A 887 -23.39 26.39 -26.42
N TYR A 888 -24.27 26.73 -25.47
CA TYR A 888 -25.15 25.77 -24.83
C TYR A 888 -26.15 25.20 -25.85
N VAL A 889 -25.98 23.92 -26.20
CA VAL A 889 -27.01 23.18 -26.95
C VAL A 889 -28.16 22.87 -25.99
N GLN A 890 -29.27 23.58 -26.15
CA GLN A 890 -30.40 23.56 -25.20
C GLN A 890 -31.22 22.26 -25.23
N ILE A 891 -31.11 21.47 -26.30
CA ILE A 891 -31.75 20.16 -26.46
C ILE A 891 -30.66 19.12 -26.73
N ALA A 892 -30.58 18.07 -25.91
CA ALA A 892 -29.69 16.93 -26.16
C ALA A 892 -30.45 15.76 -26.79
N ILE A 893 -29.80 15.01 -27.68
CA ILE A 893 -30.33 13.81 -28.31
C ILE A 893 -29.33 12.67 -28.09
N GLU A 894 -29.79 11.57 -27.50
CA GLU A 894 -28.97 10.40 -27.16
C GLU A 894 -29.63 9.14 -27.75
N GLN A 895 -28.86 8.31 -28.47
CA GLN A 895 -29.37 7.11 -29.17
C GLN A 895 -28.73 5.83 -28.61
N LYS A 896 -29.53 4.79 -28.37
CA LYS A 896 -29.09 3.49 -27.83
C LYS A 896 -29.75 2.32 -28.54
N ALA A 897 -28.97 1.30 -28.91
CA ALA A 897 -29.52 0.02 -29.36
C ALA A 897 -30.13 -0.74 -28.16
N THR A 898 -31.35 -1.24 -28.31
CA THR A 898 -32.12 -1.88 -27.22
C THR A 898 -32.47 -3.34 -27.46
N ALA A 899 -32.54 -3.78 -28.72
CA ALA A 899 -32.70 -5.17 -29.12
C ALA A 899 -32.21 -5.38 -30.56
N SER A 900 -31.91 -6.62 -30.94
CA SER A 900 -31.68 -7.02 -32.32
C SER A 900 -32.18 -8.44 -32.58
N TRP A 901 -32.56 -8.72 -33.84
CA TRP A 901 -33.02 -10.04 -34.28
C TRP A 901 -32.74 -10.24 -35.77
N ASN A 902 -32.70 -11.49 -36.21
CA ASN A 902 -32.54 -11.86 -37.61
C ASN A 902 -33.90 -12.24 -38.20
N ALA A 903 -34.26 -11.66 -39.35
CA ALA A 903 -35.46 -12.01 -40.10
C ALA A 903 -35.13 -12.09 -41.61
N LYS A 904 -35.50 -13.20 -42.25
CA LYS A 904 -35.26 -13.45 -43.70
C LYS A 904 -33.83 -13.14 -44.15
N GLY A 905 -32.83 -13.56 -43.35
CA GLY A 905 -31.40 -13.37 -43.65
C GLY A 905 -30.86 -11.96 -43.45
N ARG A 906 -31.62 -11.02 -42.85
CA ARG A 906 -31.17 -9.68 -42.48
C ARG A 906 -31.30 -9.45 -40.98
N THR A 907 -30.31 -8.79 -40.39
CA THR A 907 -30.35 -8.33 -39.00
C THR A 907 -31.10 -7.00 -38.91
N TYR A 908 -31.97 -6.89 -37.92
CA TYR A 908 -32.70 -5.68 -37.56
C TYR A 908 -32.34 -5.28 -36.13
N TYR A 909 -32.30 -3.97 -35.88
CA TYR A 909 -31.99 -3.36 -34.59
C TYR A 909 -33.17 -2.45 -34.19
N ARG A 910 -33.56 -2.50 -32.90
CA ARG A 910 -34.47 -1.53 -32.28
C ARG A 910 -33.65 -0.48 -31.56
N TYR A 911 -33.66 0.74 -32.07
CA TYR A 911 -33.05 1.89 -31.42
C TYR A 911 -34.07 2.62 -30.55
N SER A 912 -33.64 3.05 -29.37
CA SER A 912 -34.28 4.05 -28.53
C SER A 912 -33.53 5.37 -28.70
N THR A 913 -34.28 6.48 -28.79
CA THR A 913 -33.75 7.83 -28.86
C THR A 913 -34.40 8.67 -27.78
N VAL A 914 -33.58 9.28 -26.92
CA VAL A 914 -34.01 10.13 -25.82
C VAL A 914 -33.66 11.58 -26.16
N VAL A 915 -34.66 12.44 -26.24
CA VAL A 915 -34.53 13.88 -26.48
C VAL A 915 -34.78 14.61 -25.16
N THR A 916 -33.76 15.28 -24.63
CA THR A 916 -33.79 15.90 -23.30
C THR A 916 -33.73 17.43 -23.41
N ASN A 917 -34.70 18.11 -22.81
CA ASN A 917 -34.68 19.55 -22.63
C ASN A 917 -33.68 19.92 -21.51
N ARG A 918 -32.55 20.53 -21.89
CA ARG A 918 -31.50 21.02 -20.97
C ARG A 918 -31.58 22.55 -20.78
N SER A 919 -32.63 23.21 -21.26
CA SER A 919 -32.91 24.62 -20.98
C SER A 919 -33.65 24.81 -19.65
N SER A 920 -33.73 26.05 -19.17
CA SER A 920 -34.51 26.47 -18.00
C SER A 920 -35.98 26.77 -18.30
N LYS A 921 -36.45 26.54 -19.54
CA LYS A 921 -37.80 26.86 -20.03
C LYS A 921 -38.52 25.63 -20.57
N ASN A 922 -39.82 25.74 -20.81
CA ASN A 922 -40.58 24.66 -21.43
C ASN A 922 -40.40 24.70 -22.96
N VAL A 923 -39.99 23.58 -23.54
CA VAL A 923 -39.82 23.45 -24.99
C VAL A 923 -41.16 23.15 -25.63
N LYS A 924 -41.57 24.00 -26.58
CA LYS A 924 -42.78 23.85 -27.40
C LYS A 924 -42.38 23.73 -28.88
N ASP A 925 -43.35 23.35 -29.71
CA ASP A 925 -43.26 23.33 -31.17
C ASP A 925 -42.04 22.57 -31.73
N LEU A 926 -41.51 21.59 -30.98
CA LEU A 926 -40.28 20.87 -31.30
C LEU A 926 -40.42 20.15 -32.64
N LYS A 927 -39.53 20.48 -33.58
CA LYS A 927 -39.35 19.80 -34.86
C LYS A 927 -38.01 19.07 -34.87
N LEU A 928 -38.06 17.79 -35.21
CA LEU A 928 -36.91 16.92 -35.40
C LEU A 928 -36.80 16.59 -36.89
N SER A 929 -35.60 16.80 -37.44
CA SER A 929 -35.21 16.24 -38.72
C SER A 929 -34.68 14.83 -38.48
N ILE A 930 -35.18 13.85 -39.23
CA ILE A 930 -34.73 12.46 -39.18
C ILE A 930 -34.44 12.01 -40.61
N SER A 931 -33.19 11.68 -40.89
CA SER A 931 -32.75 11.16 -42.19
C SER A 931 -32.04 9.81 -42.02
N LYS A 932 -31.87 9.05 -43.11
CA LYS A 932 -31.43 7.64 -43.08
C LYS A 932 -32.32 6.72 -42.21
N LEU A 933 -33.61 7.05 -42.06
CA LEU A 933 -34.61 6.19 -41.46
C LEU A 933 -35.32 5.38 -42.56
N TYR A 934 -35.10 4.06 -42.58
CA TYR A 934 -35.65 3.14 -43.61
C TYR A 934 -36.66 2.13 -43.04
N GLY A 935 -37.08 2.30 -41.78
CA GLY A 935 -38.03 1.42 -41.11
C GLY A 935 -38.94 2.17 -40.14
N PRO A 936 -39.89 1.47 -39.49
CA PRO A 936 -40.94 2.10 -38.70
C PRO A 936 -40.42 2.79 -37.43
N LEU A 937 -41.11 3.86 -37.04
CA LEU A 937 -40.82 4.71 -35.89
C LEU A 937 -42.11 4.90 -35.07
N TRP A 938 -41.97 4.93 -33.74
CA TRP A 938 -43.05 5.12 -32.76
C TRP A 938 -42.62 6.14 -31.70
N GLY A 939 -43.55 7.00 -31.27
CA GLY A 939 -43.31 8.00 -30.21
C GLY A 939 -43.24 9.46 -30.69
N LEU A 940 -43.30 9.70 -32.00
CA LEU A 940 -43.39 11.04 -32.62
C LEU A 940 -44.55 11.09 -33.62
N THR A 941 -45.12 12.27 -33.86
CA THR A 941 -46.06 12.51 -34.97
C THR A 941 -45.29 13.03 -36.18
N ARG A 942 -45.60 12.59 -37.40
CA ARG A 942 -45.04 13.22 -38.61
C ARG A 942 -45.89 14.44 -38.99
N SER A 943 -45.26 15.59 -39.18
CA SER A 943 -45.91 16.82 -39.62
C SER A 943 -45.11 17.46 -40.75
N GLY A 944 -45.65 17.38 -41.97
CA GLY A 944 -44.96 17.77 -43.20
C GLY A 944 -43.63 17.04 -43.39
N GLY A 945 -42.54 17.81 -43.53
CA GLY A 945 -41.17 17.32 -43.69
C GLY A 945 -40.44 16.95 -42.39
N SER A 946 -41.06 17.14 -41.22
CA SER A 946 -40.42 16.94 -39.90
C SER A 946 -41.22 15.97 -39.02
N TYR A 947 -40.58 15.51 -37.95
CA TYR A 947 -41.25 14.83 -36.85
C TYR A 947 -41.45 15.82 -35.69
N VAL A 948 -42.61 15.78 -35.06
CA VAL A 948 -43.00 16.63 -33.92
C VAL A 948 -43.45 15.76 -32.75
N PHE A 949 -43.77 16.39 -31.62
CA PHE A 949 -44.31 15.69 -30.45
C PHE A 949 -45.47 14.74 -30.80
N PRO A 950 -45.64 13.62 -30.05
CA PRO A 950 -46.84 12.80 -30.15
C PRO A 950 -48.06 13.63 -29.73
N ALA A 951 -49.24 13.37 -30.31
CA ALA A 951 -50.43 14.23 -30.16
C ALA A 951 -50.97 14.39 -28.71
N TRP A 952 -50.43 13.67 -27.73
CA TRP A 952 -50.72 13.81 -26.31
C TRP A 952 -49.72 14.71 -25.54
N LEU A 953 -48.68 15.23 -26.20
CA LEU A 953 -47.62 16.03 -25.58
C LEU A 953 -47.49 17.41 -26.25
N ASN A 954 -47.92 18.46 -25.55
CA ASN A 954 -47.90 19.84 -26.07
C ASN A 954 -46.62 20.62 -25.70
N SER A 955 -45.81 20.12 -24.76
CA SER A 955 -44.52 20.70 -24.39
C SER A 955 -43.64 19.68 -23.66
N LEU A 956 -42.32 19.90 -23.70
CA LEU A 956 -41.33 19.14 -22.94
C LEU A 956 -40.72 20.04 -21.83
N PRO A 957 -41.03 19.81 -20.54
CA PRO A 957 -40.55 20.70 -19.47
C PRO A 957 -39.03 20.68 -19.26
N ALA A 958 -38.52 21.71 -18.57
CA ALA A 958 -37.11 21.82 -18.21
C ALA A 958 -36.62 20.57 -17.44
N GLY A 959 -35.49 19.99 -17.85
CA GLY A 959 -34.93 18.77 -17.25
C GLY A 959 -35.75 17.50 -17.49
N LYS A 960 -36.72 17.51 -18.42
CA LYS A 960 -37.48 16.31 -18.83
C LYS A 960 -37.06 15.83 -20.21
N SER A 961 -37.37 14.57 -20.48
CA SER A 961 -36.99 13.87 -21.71
C SER A 961 -38.19 13.19 -22.36
N LEU A 962 -38.16 13.15 -23.70
CA LEU A 962 -39.07 12.37 -24.55
C LEU A 962 -38.29 11.18 -25.13
N GLU A 963 -38.79 9.96 -24.94
CA GLU A 963 -38.28 8.78 -25.63
C GLU A 963 -39.13 8.46 -26.85
N PHE A 964 -38.49 8.15 -27.97
CA PHE A 964 -39.10 7.52 -29.14
C PHE A 964 -38.22 6.39 -29.66
N VAL A 965 -38.80 5.45 -30.40
CA VAL A 965 -38.12 4.22 -30.82
C VAL A 965 -38.33 3.96 -32.31
N TYR A 966 -37.32 3.40 -32.96
CA TYR A 966 -37.42 3.01 -34.37
C TYR A 966 -36.66 1.72 -34.65
N ILE A 967 -37.02 1.05 -35.75
CA ILE A 967 -36.43 -0.22 -36.17
C ILE A 967 -35.72 -0.03 -37.52
N HIS A 968 -34.47 -0.48 -37.63
CA HIS A 968 -33.67 -0.36 -38.84
C HIS A 968 -32.68 -1.54 -38.99
N SER A 969 -32.29 -1.87 -40.23
CA SER A 969 -31.36 -2.97 -40.56
C SER A 969 -29.94 -2.49 -40.90
N ALA A 970 -29.54 -1.31 -40.44
CA ALA A 970 -28.17 -0.81 -40.50
C ALA A 970 -27.92 0.14 -39.31
N SER A 971 -26.92 1.03 -39.43
CA SER A 971 -26.55 2.02 -38.42
C SER A 971 -27.72 2.91 -37.95
N PRO A 972 -27.57 3.62 -36.81
CA PRO A 972 -28.55 4.62 -36.37
C PRO A 972 -28.90 5.63 -37.47
N ALA A 973 -30.13 6.11 -37.42
CA ALA A 973 -30.59 7.23 -38.24
C ALA A 973 -29.92 8.54 -37.78
N ASP A 974 -29.74 9.48 -38.71
CA ASP A 974 -29.25 10.82 -38.39
C ASP A 974 -30.42 11.66 -37.88
N ILE A 975 -30.34 12.10 -36.62
CA ILE A 975 -31.44 12.78 -35.91
C ILE A 975 -30.91 14.12 -35.38
N SER A 976 -31.58 15.21 -35.75
CA SER A 976 -31.24 16.57 -35.29
C SER A 976 -32.49 17.39 -34.97
N VAL A 977 -32.35 18.39 -34.11
CA VAL A 977 -33.40 19.41 -33.92
C VAL A 977 -33.37 20.36 -35.10
N SER A 978 -34.52 20.59 -35.73
CA SER A 978 -34.67 21.57 -36.82
C SER A 978 -35.35 22.86 -36.38
N ASP A 979 -36.18 22.84 -35.34
CA ASP A 979 -36.87 24.01 -34.78
C ASP A 979 -37.45 23.73 -33.39
N TYR A 980 -37.66 24.75 -32.56
CA TYR A 980 -38.40 24.71 -31.29
C TYR A 980 -38.61 26.13 -30.73
N THR A 981 -39.63 26.29 -29.89
CA THR A 981 -39.87 27.52 -29.12
C THR A 981 -39.60 27.28 -27.63
N LEU A 982 -39.12 28.32 -26.91
CA LEU A 982 -38.94 28.29 -25.46
C LEU A 982 -39.96 29.19 -24.75
N ALA A 983 -40.89 28.57 -24.02
CA ALA A 983 -41.86 29.21 -23.14
C ALA A 983 -41.34 29.27 -21.70
#